data_AF-A0A7Y3RJD4-F1
#
_entry.id   AF-A0A7Y3RJD4-F1
#
_cell.length_a   1.000
_cell.length_b   1.000
_cell.length_c   1.000
_cell.angle_alpha   90.00
_cell.angle_beta   90.00
_cell.angle_gamma   90.00
#
_symmetry.space_group_name_H-M   'P 1'
#
loop_
_entity.id
_entity.type
_entity.pdbx_description
1 polymer ?
#
loop_
_entity_poly.entity_id
_entity_poly.type
_entity_poly.pdbx_seq_one_letter_code
_entity_poly.pdbx_strand_id
1 'polypeptide(L)'
;MSLLTCLLLASCGPSDPKKRIAGGADQPDAPTGEDETTFTLSGNLAASQFLSVDGDTNDTFSELRLNNDFISAQTISNPSIVKGFVTVIDPPGSGRFNFFSTDQFDVYSFTGFSGQQIFLEAADFDQATPALNDIDLILYDSLGIAQAVSMSIDGAYEALSVPSDGQYFIAVQARSGASNYTLSLSSIAGPISLGTDRIVQNLQPNAVILNGPPVTDAGIAFVDAFEHSNFSGSDASVLRSADVRIVDLQGARSLVEDDVDEFVADRSNVFAGIGLPSSYHSQSPEFLLLALLDRLNRLEGRDLFTAIEAGSTLQALNSDPVPLRSINWNLYDIGWEAAEAQLTGLTFAKTPVVAVIDSGYFTAHSDLRTQIIDQRDFVAAQFDGDGFDAEAEEIVRPGDNPACHGFHGTHVATTAAASSGDGGMIGVAPQSEIIALKIGFSSGPRCKQFFGDLAQAIRYAARLPNASNALPPKKADVINMSLGYRQPDPSVSAAIDAAVAEGVIVVAGVGNDSAAVINYPASFPNVIGVAATDFRRSRAHYSTFNSMVDIAAPGGDVRVDANGDGYGDGILGGIATLSGVAGFRQDYTLMNGTSMASPTVSGGIALMKAISPTLTQADVEGMLASGRLTEDIGAQGYDIETGYGLMSLPKMINAALEFSGGNPSELPDLILSSPSQVSFGILAQDVSISVERIRGLDNRIQGITLSPSLRTSSGGEWISLVNSETDADGFGTYTFRANRQILGLGTFQGTIGFEQSNGSTLNIPVSLTNASDEGTGTTGAIFFVVERLNEAGEFVTAVDDYRIEEGASGGSAIASISGLRAGSYRVIYGTDMDSDNLICDEGELCGALPFNSSRFDDTIEVDQNLSGLDFSLNDLSGVALSSEDDQAGERPLLRKINRD
;
A
#
# COMPACT_ATOMS: atom_id res chain seq x y z
N MET A 1 -47.23 25.11 -13.17
CA MET A 1 -48.67 25.22 -12.86
C MET A 1 -49.32 23.95 -13.37
N SER A 2 -49.53 22.99 -12.47
CA SER A 2 -50.60 21.97 -12.35
C SER A 2 -51.27 21.43 -13.63
N LEU A 3 -51.61 20.15 -13.83
CA LEU A 3 -51.74 18.95 -13.00
C LEU A 3 -52.24 17.85 -13.99
N LEU A 4 -51.76 16.61 -13.92
CA LEU A 4 -52.50 15.43 -13.41
C LEU A 4 -53.16 14.50 -14.46
N THR A 5 -52.81 13.21 -14.32
CA THR A 5 -53.66 11.99 -14.28
C THR A 5 -54.37 11.44 -15.53
N CYS A 6 -53.86 10.28 -15.95
CA CYS A 6 -54.44 8.93 -15.74
C CYS A 6 -55.43 8.28 -16.72
N LEU A 7 -55.07 7.00 -17.01
CA LEU A 7 -55.91 5.78 -17.00
C LEU A 7 -56.94 5.63 -18.15
N LEU A 8 -57.19 4.49 -18.83
CA LEU A 8 -56.95 3.05 -18.64
C LEU A 8 -57.25 2.29 -19.96
N LEU A 9 -56.56 1.15 -20.13
CA LEU A 9 -57.05 -0.18 -20.52
C LEU A 9 -57.61 -0.55 -21.92
N ALA A 10 -56.96 -1.61 -22.43
CA ALA A 10 -57.53 -2.92 -22.84
C ALA A 10 -57.92 -3.19 -24.31
N SER A 11 -56.98 -3.90 -24.96
CA SER A 11 -57.10 -5.26 -25.52
C SER A 11 -57.88 -5.59 -26.81
N CYS A 12 -57.17 -6.40 -27.62
CA CYS A 12 -57.57 -7.52 -28.49
C CYS A 12 -57.88 -7.26 -29.98
N GLY A 13 -57.19 -8.04 -30.84
CA GLY A 13 -57.12 -7.97 -32.32
C GLY A 13 -58.34 -8.54 -33.08
N PRO A 14 -58.26 -9.06 -34.33
CA PRO A 14 -57.10 -9.65 -35.04
C PRO A 14 -56.96 -9.38 -36.57
N SER A 15 -55.79 -9.78 -37.12
CA SER A 15 -55.49 -10.39 -38.45
C SER A 15 -55.91 -9.75 -39.81
N ASP A 16 -54.90 -9.22 -40.52
CA ASP A 16 -54.40 -9.48 -41.92
C ASP A 16 -55.39 -9.52 -43.13
N PRO A 17 -55.09 -8.90 -44.31
CA PRO A 17 -54.17 -9.52 -45.28
C PRO A 17 -53.32 -8.58 -46.20
N LYS A 18 -52.03 -8.91 -46.34
CA LYS A 18 -51.18 -8.96 -47.58
C LYS A 18 -51.32 -7.89 -48.70
N LYS A 19 -50.25 -7.09 -48.93
CA LYS A 19 -49.27 -7.19 -50.07
C LYS A 19 -48.38 -5.92 -50.24
N ARG A 20 -47.04 -6.12 -50.14
CA ARG A 20 -45.91 -5.63 -51.00
C ARG A 20 -45.81 -4.09 -51.26
N ILE A 21 -44.69 -3.36 -51.05
CA ILE A 21 -43.29 -3.54 -51.51
C ILE A 21 -42.31 -2.61 -50.71
N ALA A 22 -41.16 -3.18 -50.32
CA ALA A 22 -39.77 -2.67 -50.13
C ALA A 22 -39.42 -1.40 -49.31
N GLY A 23 -38.46 -1.60 -48.39
CA GLY A 23 -37.62 -0.58 -47.76
C GLY A 23 -36.93 -1.17 -46.52
N GLY A 24 -35.80 -1.85 -46.70
CA GLY A 24 -35.10 -2.60 -45.65
C GLY A 24 -34.39 -1.70 -44.64
N ALA A 25 -34.64 -1.99 -43.38
CA ALA A 25 -33.75 -1.77 -42.24
C ALA A 25 -33.70 -3.11 -41.52
N ASP A 26 -32.52 -3.72 -41.43
CA ASP A 26 -32.32 -4.98 -40.72
C ASP A 26 -32.70 -4.79 -39.25
N GLN A 27 -33.66 -5.61 -38.81
CA GLN A 27 -33.92 -5.87 -37.40
C GLN A 27 -32.83 -6.81 -36.86
N PRO A 28 -32.57 -6.80 -35.54
CA PRO A 28 -31.66 -7.75 -34.93
C PRO A 28 -32.18 -9.18 -35.17
N ASP A 29 -31.28 -10.05 -35.62
CA ASP A 29 -31.56 -11.44 -35.93
C ASP A 29 -32.24 -12.15 -34.74
N ALA A 30 -33.41 -12.72 -35.01
CA ALA A 30 -33.94 -13.82 -34.20
C ALA A 30 -33.03 -15.05 -34.42
N PRO A 31 -32.80 -15.88 -33.39
CA PRO A 31 -31.70 -16.84 -33.37
C PRO A 31 -31.86 -17.88 -34.47
N THR A 32 -30.96 -17.85 -35.46
CA THR A 32 -30.70 -18.98 -36.33
C THR A 32 -30.01 -20.04 -35.50
N GLY A 33 -30.66 -21.20 -35.33
CA GLY A 33 -30.12 -22.35 -34.62
C GLY A 33 -28.93 -23.00 -35.33
N GLU A 34 -27.76 -22.40 -35.16
CA GLU A 34 -26.49 -23.13 -35.12
C GLU A 34 -26.16 -23.33 -33.64
N ASP A 35 -25.82 -24.56 -33.23
CA ASP A 35 -25.23 -24.82 -31.91
C ASP A 35 -23.88 -24.08 -31.85
N GLU A 36 -23.91 -22.79 -31.49
CA GLU A 36 -22.71 -22.03 -31.23
C GLU A 36 -22.00 -22.72 -30.06
N THR A 37 -20.80 -23.23 -30.33
CA THR A 37 -20.01 -23.93 -29.33
C THR A 37 -19.69 -22.95 -28.21
N THR A 38 -20.16 -23.25 -27.00
CA THR A 38 -19.86 -22.49 -25.80
C THR A 38 -18.78 -23.19 -24.98
N PHE A 39 -18.02 -22.39 -24.24
CA PHE A 39 -16.89 -22.78 -23.43
C PHE A 39 -17.13 -22.46 -21.96
N THR A 40 -16.31 -23.05 -21.10
CA THR A 40 -16.34 -22.85 -19.65
C THR A 40 -14.95 -22.47 -19.14
N LEU A 41 -14.92 -21.48 -18.25
CA LEU A 41 -13.77 -21.16 -17.41
C LEU A 41 -14.02 -21.78 -16.03
N SER A 42 -13.10 -22.62 -15.56
CA SER A 42 -13.18 -23.17 -14.21
C SER A 42 -11.86 -23.18 -13.48
N GLY A 43 -11.92 -23.03 -12.16
CA GLY A 43 -10.73 -22.84 -11.35
C GLY A 43 -11.04 -22.79 -9.86
N ASN A 44 -9.96 -22.75 -9.08
CA ASN A 44 -10.06 -22.60 -7.64
C ASN A 44 -10.19 -21.11 -7.32
N LEU A 45 -11.22 -20.76 -6.56
CA LEU A 45 -11.34 -19.49 -5.88
C LEU A 45 -10.77 -19.66 -4.48
N ALA A 46 -9.71 -18.93 -4.18
CA ALA A 46 -9.06 -18.95 -2.88
C ALA A 46 -8.93 -17.53 -2.34
N ALA A 47 -9.21 -17.39 -1.06
CA ALA A 47 -8.83 -16.22 -0.27
C ALA A 47 -7.69 -16.63 0.66
N SER A 48 -6.81 -15.68 0.98
CA SER A 48 -5.83 -15.88 2.04
C SER A 48 -6.52 -16.30 3.33
N GLN A 49 -5.94 -17.24 4.08
CA GLN A 49 -6.47 -17.63 5.39
C GLN A 49 -6.44 -16.51 6.43
N PHE A 50 -5.68 -15.44 6.16
CA PHE A 50 -5.62 -14.23 6.97
C PHE A 50 -6.67 -13.20 6.55
N LEU A 51 -7.39 -13.45 5.47
CA LEU A 51 -8.46 -12.59 4.98
C LEU A 51 -9.77 -13.03 5.62
N SER A 52 -10.49 -12.08 6.19
CA SER A 52 -11.85 -12.28 6.69
C SER A 52 -12.76 -11.22 6.10
N VAL A 53 -14.00 -11.59 5.85
CA VAL A 53 -15.07 -10.63 5.63
C VAL A 53 -15.91 -10.58 6.90
N ASP A 54 -16.36 -9.38 7.25
CA ASP A 54 -17.34 -9.15 8.29
C ASP A 54 -18.57 -10.06 8.13
N GLY A 55 -19.13 -10.47 9.27
CA GLY A 55 -20.18 -11.45 9.36
C GLY A 55 -21.55 -10.91 8.99
N ASP A 56 -21.79 -9.62 9.15
CA ASP A 56 -23.11 -9.02 8.95
C ASP A 56 -23.19 -7.79 8.05
N THR A 57 -22.26 -7.63 7.11
CA THR A 57 -22.37 -6.70 5.97
C THR A 57 -23.77 -6.52 5.35
N ASN A 58 -23.98 -5.37 4.71
CA ASN A 58 -25.25 -5.02 4.07
C ASN A 58 -25.65 -5.97 2.92
N ASP A 59 -24.72 -6.77 2.40
CA ASP A 59 -24.95 -7.76 1.33
C ASP A 59 -25.94 -8.86 1.71
N THR A 60 -27.12 -8.86 1.08
CA THR A 60 -28.17 -9.90 1.26
C THR A 60 -27.79 -11.30 0.74
N PHE A 61 -26.77 -11.42 -0.12
CA PHE A 61 -26.33 -12.70 -0.68
C PHE A 61 -25.33 -13.43 0.20
N SER A 62 -24.64 -12.72 1.10
CA SER A 62 -23.76 -13.30 2.12
C SER A 62 -24.56 -14.05 3.21
N GLU A 63 -23.91 -14.84 4.07
CA GLU A 63 -24.58 -15.42 5.24
C GLU A 63 -24.54 -14.44 6.41
N LEU A 64 -25.70 -14.11 6.99
CA LEU A 64 -25.77 -13.21 8.15
C LEU A 64 -25.23 -13.89 9.41
N ARG A 65 -24.10 -13.40 9.91
CA ARG A 65 -23.42 -13.84 11.13
C ARG A 65 -23.14 -12.62 12.02
N LEU A 66 -24.18 -12.22 12.76
CA LEU A 66 -24.12 -11.07 13.67
C LEU A 66 -22.86 -11.10 14.55
N ASN A 67 -22.08 -10.02 14.55
CA ASN A 67 -20.90 -9.89 15.39
C ASN A 67 -20.93 -8.64 16.29
N ASN A 68 -22.12 -8.11 16.58
CA ASN A 68 -22.29 -6.73 17.09
C ASN A 68 -22.14 -6.60 18.61
N ASP A 69 -21.77 -7.69 19.29
CA ASP A 69 -21.48 -7.70 20.72
C ASP A 69 -20.41 -8.72 21.09
N PHE A 70 -19.87 -8.64 22.32
CA PHE A 70 -18.81 -9.55 22.79
C PHE A 70 -19.21 -11.03 22.85
N ILE A 71 -20.51 -11.35 22.87
CA ILE A 71 -21.01 -12.72 22.92
C ILE A 71 -21.03 -13.31 21.50
N SER A 72 -21.41 -12.51 20.51
CA SER A 72 -21.47 -12.91 19.11
C SER A 72 -20.20 -12.56 18.32
N ALA A 73 -19.19 -11.97 18.97
CA ALA A 73 -17.96 -11.51 18.36
C ALA A 73 -17.35 -12.53 17.39
N GLN A 74 -17.06 -12.07 16.18
CA GLN A 74 -16.46 -12.89 15.13
C GLN A 74 -15.01 -13.19 15.48
N THR A 75 -14.66 -14.46 15.57
CA THR A 75 -13.26 -14.84 15.77
C THR A 75 -12.49 -14.71 14.47
N ILE A 76 -11.45 -13.89 14.50
CA ILE A 76 -10.56 -13.65 13.36
C ILE A 76 -9.19 -14.27 13.62
N SER A 77 -8.46 -14.55 12.54
CA SER A 77 -7.09 -15.04 12.66
C SER A 77 -6.17 -13.98 13.27
N ASN A 78 -4.95 -14.35 13.63
CA ASN A 78 -3.92 -13.37 13.97
C ASN A 78 -2.58 -13.79 13.33
N PRO A 79 -2.02 -13.04 12.36
CA PRO A 79 -2.53 -11.77 11.82
C PRO A 79 -3.84 -11.93 11.03
N SER A 80 -4.52 -10.82 10.74
CA SER A 80 -5.74 -10.79 9.93
C SER A 80 -5.86 -9.47 9.18
N ILE A 81 -6.45 -9.52 8.00
CA ILE A 81 -7.06 -8.39 7.30
C ILE A 81 -8.56 -8.69 7.23
N VAL A 82 -9.37 -7.80 7.78
CA VAL A 82 -10.82 -7.91 7.77
C VAL A 82 -11.38 -6.81 6.89
N LYS A 83 -12.15 -7.19 5.88
CA LYS A 83 -12.99 -6.25 5.13
C LYS A 83 -14.38 -6.25 5.74
N GLY A 84 -14.92 -5.08 6.06
CA GLY A 84 -16.22 -5.00 6.69
C GLY A 84 -17.00 -3.75 6.34
N PHE A 85 -18.20 -3.64 6.91
CA PHE A 85 -19.12 -2.54 6.65
C PHE A 85 -19.88 -2.18 7.92
N VAL A 86 -19.85 -0.90 8.30
CA VAL A 86 -20.66 -0.37 9.41
C VAL A 86 -21.50 0.82 8.95
N THR A 87 -22.65 1.03 9.59
CA THR A 87 -23.56 2.15 9.31
C THR A 87 -24.38 2.58 10.53
N VAL A 88 -24.59 3.90 10.66
CA VAL A 88 -25.61 4.50 11.55
C VAL A 88 -26.78 5.12 10.78
N ILE A 89 -26.73 5.12 9.45
CA ILE A 89 -27.77 5.63 8.56
C ILE A 89 -28.39 4.51 7.71
N ASP A 90 -29.42 4.84 6.93
CA ASP A 90 -29.91 3.95 5.88
C ASP A 90 -28.87 3.95 4.73
N PRO A 91 -28.14 2.85 4.50
CA PRO A 91 -27.15 2.82 3.44
C PRO A 91 -27.82 2.88 2.06
N PRO A 92 -27.14 3.41 1.03
CA PRO A 92 -27.67 3.39 -0.33
C PRO A 92 -27.85 1.94 -0.81
N GLY A 93 -28.91 1.67 -1.58
CA GLY A 93 -29.15 0.35 -2.19
C GLY A 93 -30.31 -0.44 -1.59
N SER A 94 -30.43 -1.72 -1.98
CA SER A 94 -31.46 -2.65 -1.51
C SER A 94 -30.90 -3.74 -0.60
N GLY A 95 -29.96 -3.35 0.28
CA GLY A 95 -29.26 -4.25 1.20
C GLY A 95 -30.11 -4.69 2.40
N ARG A 96 -29.45 -5.33 3.36
CA ARG A 96 -30.04 -5.85 4.61
C ARG A 96 -30.55 -4.75 5.53
N PHE A 97 -29.81 -3.65 5.63
CA PHE A 97 -30.02 -2.62 6.63
C PHE A 97 -30.98 -1.52 6.14
N ASN A 98 -31.66 -0.89 7.10
CA ASN A 98 -32.59 0.20 6.85
C ASN A 98 -32.69 1.12 8.08
N PHE A 99 -33.43 2.22 7.99
CA PHE A 99 -33.67 3.18 9.09
C PHE A 99 -34.04 2.58 10.47
N PHE A 100 -34.56 1.35 10.53
CA PHE A 100 -34.99 0.71 11.79
C PHE A 100 -34.04 -0.40 12.29
N SER A 101 -33.02 -0.77 11.51
CA SER A 101 -32.02 -1.79 11.83
C SER A 101 -30.73 -1.46 11.06
N THR A 102 -29.79 -0.79 11.74
CA THR A 102 -28.47 -0.40 11.22
C THR A 102 -27.39 -1.24 11.90
N ASP A 103 -26.22 -1.36 11.25
CA ASP A 103 -25.09 -2.09 11.79
C ASP A 103 -24.03 -1.16 12.40
N GLN A 104 -24.17 -0.88 13.68
CA GLN A 104 -23.38 0.18 14.30
C GLN A 104 -22.03 -0.31 14.85
N PHE A 105 -21.87 -1.62 15.03
CA PHE A 105 -20.74 -2.21 15.73
C PHE A 105 -20.38 -3.53 15.12
N ASP A 106 -19.10 -3.71 14.83
CA ASP A 106 -18.55 -5.01 14.47
C ASP A 106 -17.53 -5.39 15.52
N VAL A 107 -17.73 -6.53 16.18
CA VAL A 107 -16.87 -6.99 17.28
C VAL A 107 -16.11 -8.23 16.86
N TYR A 108 -14.78 -8.13 16.93
CA TYR A 108 -13.86 -9.21 16.58
C TYR A 108 -13.12 -9.73 17.80
N SER A 109 -12.98 -11.05 17.93
CA SER A 109 -12.16 -11.67 18.99
C SER A 109 -10.85 -12.20 18.41
N PHE A 110 -9.74 -11.93 19.11
CA PHE A 110 -8.42 -12.40 18.71
C PHE A 110 -7.46 -12.51 19.91
N THR A 111 -6.41 -13.33 19.78
CA THR A 111 -5.34 -13.42 20.77
C THR A 111 -4.21 -12.47 20.39
N GLY A 112 -4.09 -11.33 21.07
CA GLY A 112 -3.06 -10.31 20.80
C GLY A 112 -1.76 -10.50 21.60
N PHE A 113 -0.68 -9.89 21.12
CA PHE A 113 0.62 -9.81 21.82
C PHE A 113 1.07 -8.38 22.05
N SER A 114 1.86 -8.14 23.11
CA SER A 114 2.29 -6.80 23.51
C SER A 114 3.03 -6.07 22.38
N GLY A 115 2.60 -4.84 22.07
CA GLY A 115 3.16 -4.01 21.01
C GLY A 115 2.62 -4.33 19.60
N GLN A 116 1.75 -5.33 19.46
CA GLN A 116 1.04 -5.60 18.21
C GLN A 116 0.19 -4.39 17.81
N GLN A 117 0.22 -4.02 16.53
CA GLN A 117 -0.56 -2.91 16.01
C GLN A 117 -1.87 -3.40 15.40
N ILE A 118 -2.91 -2.59 15.58
CA ILE A 118 -4.23 -2.76 15.01
C ILE A 118 -4.51 -1.48 14.21
N PHE A 119 -4.80 -1.62 12.93
CA PHE A 119 -5.08 -0.49 12.05
C PHE A 119 -6.48 -0.65 11.48
N LEU A 120 -7.23 0.44 11.40
CA LEU A 120 -8.51 0.50 10.73
C LEU A 120 -8.44 1.63 9.70
N GLU A 121 -8.96 1.40 8.51
CA GLU A 121 -9.09 2.38 7.43
C GLU A 121 -10.56 2.47 7.03
N ALA A 122 -11.10 3.68 7.03
CA ALA A 122 -12.40 4.02 6.49
C ALA A 122 -12.28 4.23 4.97
N ALA A 123 -12.96 3.38 4.19
CA ALA A 123 -12.91 3.43 2.73
C ALA A 123 -13.48 4.75 2.17
N ASP A 124 -14.60 5.22 2.70
CA ASP A 124 -15.37 6.33 2.11
C ASP A 124 -15.11 7.67 2.80
N PHE A 125 -13.90 7.86 3.35
CA PHE A 125 -13.54 9.08 4.05
C PHE A 125 -13.31 10.25 3.08
N ASP A 126 -14.00 11.37 3.33
CA ASP A 126 -13.84 12.62 2.58
C ASP A 126 -13.29 13.73 3.48
N GLN A 127 -12.04 14.13 3.24
CA GLN A 127 -11.38 15.21 3.99
C GLN A 127 -12.09 16.58 3.85
N ALA A 128 -12.85 16.82 2.78
CA ALA A 128 -13.64 18.04 2.65
C ALA A 128 -14.84 18.06 3.60
N THR A 129 -15.31 16.89 4.02
CA THR A 129 -16.43 16.69 4.93
C THR A 129 -16.17 15.53 5.91
N PRO A 130 -15.15 15.64 6.79
CA PRO A 130 -14.67 14.52 7.61
C PRO A 130 -15.75 13.93 8.52
N ALA A 131 -16.72 14.76 8.92
CA ALA A 131 -17.82 14.36 9.80
C ALA A 131 -18.94 13.55 9.11
N LEU A 132 -18.90 13.35 7.79
CA LEU A 132 -19.95 12.61 7.08
C LEU A 132 -19.86 11.10 7.31
N ASN A 133 -18.67 10.53 7.15
CA ASN A 133 -18.38 9.12 7.38
C ASN A 133 -17.25 9.04 8.40
N ASP A 134 -17.53 8.45 9.54
CA ASP A 134 -16.62 8.45 10.68
C ASP A 134 -16.78 7.13 11.43
N ILE A 135 -15.68 6.39 11.55
CA ILE A 135 -15.62 5.08 12.19
C ILE A 135 -14.49 5.07 13.22
N ASP A 136 -14.82 4.64 14.43
CA ASP A 136 -13.88 4.60 15.56
C ASP A 136 -13.36 3.16 15.77
N LEU A 137 -12.18 3.05 16.38
CA LEU A 137 -11.55 1.77 16.74
C LEU A 137 -11.34 1.66 18.26
N ILE A 138 -11.82 0.58 18.86
CA ILE A 138 -11.69 0.33 20.30
C ILE A 138 -11.15 -1.08 20.57
N LEU A 139 -10.23 -1.21 21.53
CA LEU A 139 -9.69 -2.48 22.01
C LEU A 139 -10.18 -2.75 23.44
N TYR A 140 -10.76 -3.94 23.68
CA TYR A 140 -11.21 -4.42 24.98
C TYR A 140 -10.44 -5.67 25.41
N ASP A 141 -10.26 -5.84 26.71
CA ASP A 141 -9.73 -7.10 27.27
C ASP A 141 -10.83 -8.17 27.40
N SER A 142 -10.43 -9.38 27.82
CA SER A 142 -11.36 -10.50 28.06
C SER A 142 -12.45 -10.26 29.11
N LEU A 143 -12.38 -9.19 29.90
CA LEU A 143 -13.39 -8.80 30.88
C LEU A 143 -14.36 -7.74 30.33
N GLY A 144 -14.17 -7.32 29.07
CA GLY A 144 -14.95 -6.26 28.43
C GLY A 144 -14.54 -4.86 28.89
N ILE A 145 -13.31 -4.70 29.42
CA ILE A 145 -12.77 -3.40 29.85
C ILE A 145 -11.94 -2.83 28.70
N ALA A 146 -12.28 -1.62 28.26
CA ALA A 146 -11.54 -0.91 27.22
C ALA A 146 -10.08 -0.69 27.66
N GLN A 147 -9.15 -1.05 26.79
CA GLN A 147 -7.71 -0.94 26.98
C GLN A 147 -7.11 0.16 26.12
N ALA A 148 -7.64 0.38 24.91
CA ALA A 148 -7.16 1.37 23.96
C ALA A 148 -8.32 1.87 23.09
N VAL A 149 -8.27 3.12 22.64
CA VAL A 149 -9.32 3.79 21.85
C VAL A 149 -8.68 4.78 20.88
N SER A 150 -9.15 4.79 19.64
CA SER A 150 -8.78 5.73 18.56
C SER A 150 -10.08 6.24 17.94
N MET A 151 -10.24 7.56 17.91
CA MET A 151 -11.48 8.28 17.57
C MET A 151 -11.13 9.60 16.85
N SER A 152 -10.26 9.52 15.84
CA SER A 152 -9.93 10.67 15.00
C SER A 152 -11.15 11.03 14.15
N ILE A 153 -11.41 12.33 14.02
CA ILE A 153 -12.49 12.82 13.14
C ILE A 153 -11.96 13.52 11.90
N ASP A 154 -10.64 13.60 11.71
CA ASP A 154 -10.00 14.30 10.60
C ASP A 154 -9.07 13.43 9.74
N GLY A 155 -9.03 12.12 10.00
CA GLY A 155 -8.32 11.12 9.21
C GLY A 155 -9.20 9.97 8.77
N ALA A 156 -8.76 9.26 7.72
CA ALA A 156 -9.38 8.01 7.26
C ALA A 156 -8.94 6.80 8.10
N TYR A 157 -8.00 6.97 9.02
CA TYR A 157 -7.35 5.85 9.69
C TYR A 157 -7.52 5.92 11.20
N GLU A 158 -7.54 4.75 11.83
CA GLU A 158 -7.44 4.58 13.28
C GLU A 158 -6.35 3.57 13.60
N ALA A 159 -5.64 3.76 14.71
CA ALA A 159 -4.52 2.88 15.06
C ALA A 159 -4.41 2.66 16.57
N LEU A 160 -4.28 1.40 16.98
CA LEU A 160 -4.11 0.98 18.37
C LEU A 160 -2.91 0.05 18.53
N SER A 161 -2.36 0.00 19.75
CA SER A 161 -1.34 -0.97 20.14
C SER A 161 -1.87 -1.86 21.26
N VAL A 162 -1.65 -3.17 21.13
CA VAL A 162 -2.02 -4.16 22.14
C VAL A 162 -1.09 -4.01 23.36
N PRO A 163 -1.62 -3.80 24.58
CA PRO A 163 -0.77 -3.46 25.73
C PRO A 163 0.01 -4.66 26.28
N SER A 164 -0.57 -5.85 26.24
CA SER A 164 0.04 -7.08 26.79
C SER A 164 -0.42 -8.32 26.03
N ASP A 165 0.25 -9.44 26.22
CA ASP A 165 -0.20 -10.71 25.64
C ASP A 165 -1.53 -11.15 26.28
N GLY A 166 -2.52 -11.53 25.48
CA GLY A 166 -3.82 -11.94 25.99
C GLY A 166 -4.92 -12.11 24.94
N GLN A 167 -6.12 -12.47 25.41
CA GLN A 167 -7.32 -12.43 24.58
C GLN A 167 -7.94 -11.04 24.62
N TYR A 168 -8.28 -10.53 23.45
CA TYR A 168 -8.83 -9.19 23.26
C TYR A 168 -10.06 -9.23 22.33
N PHE A 169 -10.83 -8.17 22.41
CA PHE A 169 -11.90 -7.87 21.48
C PHE A 169 -11.65 -6.52 20.82
N ILE A 170 -11.77 -6.45 19.51
CA ILE A 170 -11.76 -5.20 18.73
C ILE A 170 -13.21 -4.83 18.49
N ALA A 171 -13.58 -3.57 18.69
CA ALA A 171 -14.84 -3.04 18.20
C ALA A 171 -14.54 -1.96 17.15
N VAL A 172 -15.05 -2.17 15.95
CA VAL A 172 -15.18 -1.12 14.92
C VAL A 172 -16.56 -0.50 15.09
N GLN A 173 -16.63 0.81 15.14
CA GLN A 173 -17.88 1.51 15.43
C GLN A 173 -18.18 2.59 14.41
N ALA A 174 -19.33 2.53 13.74
CA ALA A 174 -19.83 3.68 12.99
C ALA A 174 -20.33 4.78 13.95
N ARG A 175 -19.81 5.99 13.75
CA ARG A 175 -20.22 7.20 14.48
C ARG A 175 -21.07 8.12 13.64
N SER A 176 -20.73 8.24 12.37
CA SER A 176 -21.46 9.01 11.38
C SER A 176 -21.44 8.26 10.05
N GLY A 177 -22.53 8.38 9.30
CA GLY A 177 -22.61 7.84 7.96
C GLY A 177 -22.62 6.31 7.89
N ALA A 178 -22.12 5.83 6.76
CA ALA A 178 -21.94 4.42 6.42
C ALA A 178 -20.60 4.31 5.69
N SER A 179 -19.81 3.28 5.99
CA SER A 179 -18.51 3.10 5.35
C SER A 179 -18.16 1.62 5.27
N ASN A 180 -17.62 1.21 4.12
CA ASN A 180 -16.74 0.05 4.07
C ASN A 180 -15.47 0.35 4.87
N TYR A 181 -14.79 -0.67 5.37
CA TYR A 181 -13.52 -0.50 6.07
C TYR A 181 -12.56 -1.67 5.90
N THR A 182 -11.29 -1.39 6.14
CA THR A 182 -10.21 -2.38 6.23
C THR A 182 -9.63 -2.39 7.64
N LEU A 183 -9.78 -3.50 8.37
CA LEU A 183 -9.16 -3.71 9.69
C LEU A 183 -7.98 -4.66 9.57
N SER A 184 -6.79 -4.22 9.95
CA SER A 184 -5.53 -4.96 9.81
C SER A 184 -4.86 -5.19 11.15
N LEU A 185 -4.55 -6.45 11.46
CA LEU A 185 -3.78 -6.90 12.61
C LEU A 185 -2.34 -7.20 12.19
N SER A 186 -1.37 -6.43 12.71
CA SER A 186 0.03 -6.59 12.32
C SER A 186 0.62 -7.92 12.80
N SER A 187 1.52 -8.51 12.01
CA SER A 187 2.27 -9.72 12.38
C SER A 187 3.51 -9.43 13.24
N ILE A 188 3.91 -8.15 13.34
CA ILE A 188 5.10 -7.65 14.05
C ILE A 188 4.72 -6.58 15.08
N ALA A 189 5.51 -6.48 16.17
CA ALA A 189 5.44 -5.36 17.10
C ALA A 189 6.27 -4.18 16.55
N GLY A 190 5.69 -2.99 16.48
CA GLY A 190 6.35 -1.79 15.93
C GLY A 190 6.07 -0.54 16.78
N PRO A 191 6.96 0.47 16.77
CA PRO A 191 6.67 1.75 17.41
C PRO A 191 5.57 2.51 16.65
N ILE A 192 4.61 3.10 17.37
CA ILE A 192 3.70 4.10 16.79
C ILE A 192 4.51 5.37 16.54
N SER A 193 4.72 5.73 15.27
CA SER A 193 5.29 7.02 14.91
C SER A 193 4.17 8.06 14.95
N LEU A 194 4.23 8.95 15.94
CA LEU A 194 3.34 10.11 16.00
C LEU A 194 3.70 11.08 14.87
N GLY A 195 2.80 11.25 13.90
CA GLY A 195 2.96 12.25 12.85
C GLY A 195 2.90 13.64 13.46
N THR A 196 4.02 14.35 13.53
CA THR A 196 4.01 15.82 13.43
C THR A 196 5.35 16.36 12.97
N ASP A 197 5.28 17.19 11.93
CA ASP A 197 6.28 18.14 11.43
C ASP A 197 6.62 19.27 12.45
N ARG A 198 6.52 19.00 13.75
CA ARG A 198 6.76 19.96 14.82
C ARG A 198 7.63 19.30 15.87
N ILE A 199 8.81 19.86 16.09
CA ILE A 199 9.77 19.44 17.11
C ILE A 199 9.04 19.24 18.46
N VAL A 200 8.71 18.00 18.81
CA VAL A 200 8.34 17.63 20.17
C VAL A 200 9.20 16.45 20.63
N GLN A 201 10.52 16.71 20.72
CA GLN A 201 11.50 15.82 21.36
C GLN A 201 11.23 15.59 22.86
N ASN A 202 10.08 16.02 23.40
CA ASN A 202 9.71 15.97 24.80
C ASN A 202 8.20 15.69 25.01
N LEU A 203 7.57 14.84 24.18
CA LEU A 203 6.22 14.36 24.52
C LEU A 203 6.32 13.52 25.79
N GLN A 204 5.75 14.04 26.88
CA GLN A 204 5.62 13.31 28.13
C GLN A 204 4.42 12.37 27.99
N PRO A 205 4.56 11.08 28.30
CA PRO A 205 3.40 10.22 28.52
C PRO A 205 2.49 10.84 29.59
N ASN A 206 1.18 10.66 29.46
CA ASN A 206 0.14 11.26 30.30
C ASN A 206 -0.05 12.77 30.07
N ALA A 207 -0.32 13.16 28.82
CA ALA A 207 -0.64 14.54 28.48
C ALA A 207 -1.86 14.68 27.56
N VAL A 208 -2.55 15.82 27.60
CA VAL A 208 -3.50 16.25 26.57
C VAL A 208 -2.86 17.35 25.73
N ILE A 209 -2.92 17.22 24.41
CA ILE A 209 -2.45 18.20 23.45
C ILE A 209 -3.64 18.99 22.91
N LEU A 210 -3.42 20.30 22.76
CA LEU A 210 -4.31 21.22 22.10
C LEU A 210 -3.65 21.70 20.79
N ASN A 211 -4.24 21.33 19.65
CA ASN A 211 -3.73 21.55 18.29
C ASN A 211 -4.13 22.91 17.67
N GLY A 212 -4.45 23.89 18.51
CA GLY A 212 -4.85 25.22 18.10
C GLY A 212 -5.83 25.85 19.09
N PRO A 213 -6.29 27.09 18.86
CA PRO A 213 -7.29 27.70 19.72
C PRO A 213 -8.68 27.08 19.49
N PRO A 214 -9.46 26.76 20.55
CA PRO A 214 -10.86 26.37 20.40
C PRO A 214 -11.69 27.50 19.81
N VAL A 215 -12.70 27.15 19.01
CA VAL A 215 -13.62 28.12 18.42
C VAL A 215 -15.05 27.96 18.92
N THR A 216 -15.40 26.83 19.55
CA THR A 216 -16.71 26.63 20.16
C THR A 216 -16.73 27.08 21.61
N ASP A 217 -17.90 27.50 22.10
CA ASP A 217 -18.11 27.87 23.51
C ASP A 217 -17.76 26.71 24.45
N ALA A 218 -18.00 25.46 24.02
CA ALA A 218 -17.68 24.25 24.80
C ALA A 218 -16.16 24.00 24.87
N GLY A 219 -15.45 24.11 23.74
CA GLY A 219 -13.99 24.00 23.70
C GLY A 219 -13.30 25.11 24.49
N ILE A 220 -13.81 26.35 24.40
CA ILE A 220 -13.33 27.49 25.18
C ILE A 220 -13.56 27.24 26.68
N ALA A 221 -14.76 26.82 27.08
CA ALA A 221 -15.09 26.54 28.48
C ALA A 221 -14.24 25.40 29.06
N PHE A 222 -13.97 24.35 28.27
CA PHE A 222 -13.10 23.25 28.69
C PHE A 222 -11.66 23.72 28.94
N VAL A 223 -11.08 24.49 28.01
CA VAL A 223 -9.73 25.07 28.19
C VAL A 223 -9.69 26.04 29.38
N ASP A 224 -10.70 26.90 29.54
CA ASP A 224 -10.79 27.85 30.65
C ASP A 224 -10.91 27.16 32.01
N ALA A 225 -11.80 26.16 32.15
CA ALA A 225 -11.94 25.38 33.38
C ALA A 225 -10.62 24.70 33.77
N PHE A 226 -9.88 24.23 32.77
CA PHE A 226 -8.59 23.60 32.95
C PHE A 226 -7.52 24.58 33.42
N GLU A 227 -7.36 25.72 32.74
CA GLU A 227 -6.33 26.71 33.10
C GLU A 227 -6.52 27.32 34.49
N HIS A 228 -7.75 27.32 35.00
CA HIS A 228 -8.10 27.87 36.32
C HIS A 228 -8.07 26.84 37.46
N SER A 229 -7.89 25.56 37.16
CA SER A 229 -7.74 24.50 38.15
C SER A 229 -6.32 24.49 38.75
N ASN A 230 -6.18 24.83 40.03
CA ASN A 230 -4.88 24.95 40.72
C ASN A 230 -4.23 23.57 40.98
N PHE A 231 -3.66 22.92 39.97
CA PHE A 231 -2.91 21.67 40.17
C PHE A 231 -1.46 21.94 40.60
N SER A 232 -1.16 21.62 41.87
CA SER A 232 0.14 21.84 42.50
C SER A 232 1.12 20.68 42.27
N GLY A 233 1.42 20.37 41.00
CA GLY A 233 2.45 19.41 40.60
C GLY A 233 3.62 20.11 39.93
N SER A 234 4.82 19.97 40.47
CA SER A 234 6.01 20.79 40.15
C SER A 234 6.72 20.50 38.82
N ASP A 235 6.05 19.95 37.80
CA ASP A 235 6.64 19.68 36.48
C ASP A 235 5.74 20.08 35.28
N ALA A 236 4.72 20.93 35.51
CA ALA A 236 3.92 21.53 34.43
C ALA A 236 4.75 22.58 33.65
N SER A 237 5.75 22.13 32.90
CA SER A 237 6.39 22.93 31.87
C SER A 237 5.43 23.06 30.70
N VAL A 238 4.56 24.07 30.75
CA VAL A 238 3.78 24.49 29.57
C VAL A 238 4.79 24.96 28.53
N LEU A 239 5.20 24.06 27.64
CA LEU A 239 6.01 24.39 26.47
C LEU A 239 5.13 25.25 25.56
N ARG A 240 5.28 26.57 25.68
CA ARG A 240 4.60 27.56 24.83
C ARG A 240 5.39 27.71 23.53
N SER A 241 5.15 26.84 22.56
CA SER A 241 5.31 27.24 21.16
C SER A 241 4.06 28.04 20.74
N ALA A 242 4.11 28.75 19.62
CA ALA A 242 3.02 29.66 19.22
C ALA A 242 1.68 28.94 18.99
N ASP A 243 1.70 27.63 18.72
CA ASP A 243 0.56 26.92 18.13
C ASP A 243 0.20 25.56 18.77
N VAL A 244 0.92 25.09 19.81
CA VAL A 244 0.61 23.82 20.51
C VAL A 244 0.69 24.02 22.02
N ARG A 245 -0.29 23.50 22.76
CA ARG A 245 -0.24 23.44 24.24
C ARG A 245 -0.28 21.99 24.70
N ILE A 246 0.61 21.63 25.63
CA ILE A 246 0.68 20.30 26.26
C ILE A 246 0.22 20.48 27.71
N VAL A 247 -0.66 19.59 28.16
CA VAL A 247 -1.37 19.67 29.44
C VAL A 247 -1.25 18.35 30.19
N ASP A 248 -1.17 18.34 31.53
CA ASP A 248 -1.08 17.11 32.34
C ASP A 248 -2.42 16.35 32.37
N LEU A 249 -2.40 15.05 32.03
CA LEU A 249 -3.58 14.20 31.97
C LEU A 249 -4.25 13.97 33.33
N GLN A 250 -3.48 14.03 34.44
CA GLN A 250 -4.06 13.85 35.78
C GLN A 250 -5.03 14.98 36.16
N GLY A 251 -4.69 16.22 35.81
CA GLY A 251 -5.59 17.37 35.97
C GLY A 251 -6.85 17.26 35.11
N ALA A 252 -6.73 16.68 33.92
CA ALA A 252 -7.85 16.45 33.01
C ALA A 252 -8.86 15.46 33.58
N ARG A 253 -8.37 14.36 34.14
CA ARG A 253 -9.20 13.34 34.79
C ARG A 253 -9.98 13.91 35.97
N SER A 254 -9.37 14.76 36.80
CA SER A 254 -10.07 15.38 37.93
C SER A 254 -11.19 16.35 37.54
N LEU A 255 -11.11 17.06 36.40
CA LEU A 255 -12.23 17.88 35.91
C LEU A 255 -13.44 17.03 35.56
N VAL A 256 -13.17 15.80 35.10
CA VAL A 256 -14.17 14.80 34.77
C VAL A 256 -14.72 14.12 36.05
N GLU A 257 -13.96 14.06 37.13
CA GLU A 257 -14.36 13.45 38.42
C GLU A 257 -15.08 14.42 39.38
N ASP A 258 -14.68 15.69 39.45
CA ASP A 258 -15.12 16.65 40.48
C ASP A 258 -16.26 17.61 40.05
N ASP A 259 -16.44 17.93 38.75
CA ASP A 259 -17.42 18.92 38.23
C ASP A 259 -18.61 18.29 37.46
N VAL A 260 -19.13 17.17 38.00
CA VAL A 260 -20.05 16.21 37.36
C VAL A 260 -21.53 16.65 37.33
N ASP A 261 -21.88 17.93 37.43
CA ASP A 261 -23.30 18.35 37.36
C ASP A 261 -23.67 19.13 36.09
N GLU A 262 -22.75 19.90 35.50
CA GLU A 262 -23.05 20.74 34.32
C GLU A 262 -22.72 20.05 32.99
N PHE A 263 -21.62 19.30 32.93
CA PHE A 263 -21.21 18.51 31.75
C PHE A 263 -21.96 17.17 31.59
N VAL A 264 -22.62 16.74 32.67
CA VAL A 264 -23.12 15.36 32.90
C VAL A 264 -24.64 15.27 32.80
N ALA A 265 -25.33 16.41 32.74
CA ALA A 265 -26.77 16.46 32.47
C ALA A 265 -27.16 15.78 31.15
N ASP A 266 -26.17 15.48 30.30
CA ASP A 266 -26.30 14.80 29.01
C ASP A 266 -25.69 13.38 28.99
N ARG A 267 -25.49 12.73 30.15
CA ARG A 267 -25.00 11.34 30.24
C ARG A 267 -25.80 10.39 29.36
N SER A 268 -27.12 10.54 29.30
CA SER A 268 -27.96 9.68 28.48
C SER A 268 -27.71 9.81 26.97
N ASN A 269 -27.19 10.94 26.47
CA ASN A 269 -26.91 11.12 25.04
C ASN A 269 -25.44 10.86 24.68
N VAL A 270 -24.50 11.14 25.59
CA VAL A 270 -23.09 10.74 25.43
C VAL A 270 -22.97 9.22 25.36
N PHE A 271 -23.73 8.50 26.20
CA PHE A 271 -23.72 7.03 26.22
C PHE A 271 -24.68 6.37 25.21
N ALA A 272 -25.69 7.09 24.71
CA ALA A 272 -26.57 6.54 23.67
C ALA A 272 -25.87 6.39 22.31
N GLY A 273 -24.80 7.14 22.06
CA GLY A 273 -24.03 7.07 20.81
C GLY A 273 -22.93 6.01 20.78
N ILE A 274 -22.77 5.18 21.83
CA ILE A 274 -21.71 4.15 21.94
C ILE A 274 -22.29 2.72 22.10
N GLY A 275 -23.62 2.57 21.95
CA GLY A 275 -24.34 1.32 21.67
C GLY A 275 -24.19 0.08 22.56
N LEU A 276 -23.27 0.04 23.53
CA LEU A 276 -23.05 -1.15 24.38
C LEU A 276 -23.80 -1.06 25.73
N PRO A 277 -24.08 -2.22 26.39
CA PRO A 277 -24.90 -2.26 27.60
C PRO A 277 -24.29 -1.47 28.77
N SER A 278 -25.13 -0.69 29.45
CA SER A 278 -24.80 0.15 30.62
C SER A 278 -24.09 -0.54 31.79
N SER A 279 -24.02 -1.88 31.80
CA SER A 279 -23.28 -2.68 32.78
C SER A 279 -21.76 -2.65 32.60
N TYR A 280 -21.23 -2.19 31.46
CA TYR A 280 -19.79 -2.19 31.16
C TYR A 280 -19.11 -0.80 31.21
N HIS A 281 -19.88 0.30 31.25
CA HIS A 281 -19.37 1.66 30.99
C HIS A 281 -18.93 2.48 32.21
N SER A 282 -18.96 1.95 33.43
CA SER A 282 -19.01 2.80 34.63
C SER A 282 -17.80 2.77 35.57
N GLN A 283 -16.61 2.33 35.15
CA GLN A 283 -15.53 2.08 36.13
C GLN A 283 -14.15 2.70 35.86
N SER A 284 -13.87 3.34 34.71
CA SER A 284 -12.58 4.01 34.46
C SER A 284 -12.74 5.52 34.14
N PRO A 285 -12.14 6.42 34.95
CA PRO A 285 -12.05 7.86 34.67
C PRO A 285 -11.39 8.17 33.31
N GLU A 286 -10.52 7.29 32.85
CA GLU A 286 -9.81 7.35 31.56
C GLU A 286 -10.77 7.38 30.38
N PHE A 287 -11.73 6.46 30.36
CA PHE A 287 -12.70 6.35 29.28
C PHE A 287 -13.63 7.57 29.22
N LEU A 288 -14.00 8.11 30.39
CA LEU A 288 -14.87 9.28 30.45
C LEU A 288 -14.16 10.54 29.93
N LEU A 289 -12.86 10.66 30.14
CA LEU A 289 -12.04 11.72 29.55
C LEU A 289 -11.98 11.58 28.03
N LEU A 290 -11.69 10.39 27.51
CA LEU A 290 -11.60 10.16 26.06
C LEU A 290 -12.93 10.46 25.35
N ALA A 291 -14.07 10.01 25.89
CA ALA A 291 -15.39 10.31 25.35
C ALA A 291 -15.74 11.81 25.39
N LEU A 292 -15.23 12.54 26.38
CA LEU A 292 -15.36 14.00 26.44
C LEU A 292 -14.52 14.68 25.36
N LEU A 293 -13.27 14.26 25.16
CA LEU A 293 -12.38 14.83 24.14
C LEU A 293 -12.93 14.59 22.73
N ASP A 294 -13.40 13.38 22.42
CA ASP A 294 -14.10 13.06 21.16
C ASP A 294 -15.29 14.01 20.92
N ARG A 295 -16.16 14.16 21.92
CA ARG A 295 -17.30 15.08 21.81
C ARG A 295 -16.85 16.52 21.52
N LEU A 296 -15.79 16.99 22.17
CA LEU A 296 -15.27 18.34 21.95
C LEU A 296 -14.68 18.49 20.55
N ASN A 297 -13.91 17.51 20.06
CA ASN A 297 -13.39 17.50 18.69
C ASN A 297 -14.54 17.58 17.67
N ARG A 298 -15.60 16.80 17.86
CA ARG A 298 -16.80 16.83 17.00
C ARG A 298 -17.49 18.19 16.97
N LEU A 299 -17.62 18.85 18.12
CA LEU A 299 -18.18 20.19 18.19
C LEU A 299 -17.31 21.19 17.43
N GLU A 300 -15.98 21.03 17.49
CA GLU A 300 -15.00 21.86 16.80
C GLU A 300 -14.88 21.50 15.30
N GLY A 301 -15.29 20.29 14.90
CA GLY A 301 -15.21 19.78 13.53
C GLY A 301 -13.79 19.43 13.07
N ARG A 302 -12.87 19.17 14.01
CA ARG A 302 -11.46 18.77 13.77
C ARG A 302 -10.84 18.15 15.03
N ASP A 303 -9.70 17.47 14.92
CA ASP A 303 -8.98 16.94 16.10
C ASP A 303 -8.19 18.02 16.85
N LEU A 304 -8.95 18.84 17.57
CA LEU A 304 -8.42 19.92 18.38
C LEU A 304 -7.74 19.43 19.66
N PHE A 305 -8.30 18.42 20.31
CA PHE A 305 -7.83 17.84 21.55
C PHE A 305 -7.34 16.41 21.32
N THR A 306 -6.21 16.05 21.92
CA THR A 306 -5.56 14.75 21.72
C THR A 306 -4.96 14.24 23.02
N ALA A 307 -5.30 13.03 23.47
CA ALA A 307 -4.69 12.42 24.66
C ALA A 307 -3.49 11.51 24.32
N ILE A 308 -2.38 11.68 25.04
CA ILE A 308 -1.19 10.84 25.03
C ILE A 308 -1.10 10.07 26.35
N GLU A 309 -1.34 8.77 26.33
CA GLU A 309 -1.18 7.90 27.50
C GLU A 309 0.08 7.03 27.39
N ALA A 310 0.71 6.73 28.54
CA ALA A 310 1.82 5.79 28.60
C ALA A 310 1.33 4.35 28.40
N GLY A 311 1.53 3.79 27.20
CA GLY A 311 1.46 2.34 26.98
C GLY A 311 0.07 1.71 26.78
N SER A 312 -0.96 2.49 26.45
CA SER A 312 -2.29 1.91 26.16
C SER A 312 -3.20 2.75 25.27
N THR A 313 -3.06 4.08 25.21
CA THR A 313 -3.95 4.90 24.37
C THR A 313 -3.17 6.04 23.73
N LEU A 314 -3.11 6.02 22.40
CA LEU A 314 -2.87 7.23 21.62
C LEU A 314 -4.21 7.53 20.96
N GLN A 315 -4.89 8.60 21.38
CA GLN A 315 -5.55 9.41 20.35
C GLN A 315 -4.34 9.98 19.60
N ALA A 316 -3.93 9.36 18.50
CA ALA A 316 -2.74 9.83 17.80
C ALA A 316 -3.12 11.12 17.06
N LEU A 317 -2.38 12.20 17.33
CA LEU A 317 -2.27 13.37 16.44
C LEU A 317 -2.27 12.89 15.00
N ASN A 318 -3.23 13.34 14.17
CA ASN A 318 -3.42 12.96 12.77
C ASN A 318 -2.92 11.56 12.48
N SER A 319 -3.81 10.58 12.52
CA SER A 319 -3.59 9.29 11.89
C SER A 319 -3.42 9.46 10.38
N ASP A 320 -2.27 10.00 9.97
CA ASP A 320 -1.50 9.43 8.88
C ASP A 320 -0.53 8.45 9.56
N PRO A 321 -1.02 7.24 9.92
CA PRO A 321 -0.14 6.25 10.50
C PRO A 321 0.84 5.92 9.38
N VAL A 322 2.10 6.23 9.63
CA VAL A 322 3.26 5.83 8.86
C VAL A 322 3.83 4.41 9.05
N PRO A 323 3.10 3.27 9.21
CA PRO A 323 3.72 1.98 9.49
C PRO A 323 4.46 1.41 8.29
N LEU A 324 4.43 2.05 7.11
CA LEU A 324 4.94 1.49 5.86
C LEU A 324 6.49 1.35 5.79
N ARG A 325 7.23 1.79 6.81
CA ARG A 325 8.66 1.42 6.94
C ARG A 325 8.87 -0.08 7.11
N SER A 326 7.94 -0.81 7.75
CA SER A 326 8.10 -2.25 7.94
C SER A 326 7.97 -3.05 6.66
N ILE A 327 7.30 -2.52 5.63
CA ILE A 327 7.10 -3.18 4.33
C ILE A 327 8.11 -2.72 3.26
N ASN A 328 9.01 -1.77 3.58
CA ASN A 328 10.10 -1.29 2.71
C ASN A 328 11.31 -2.23 2.72
N TRP A 329 11.08 -3.52 2.47
CA TRP A 329 12.14 -4.54 2.43
C TRP A 329 13.25 -4.22 1.43
N ASN A 330 12.92 -3.49 0.35
CA ASN A 330 13.84 -3.09 -0.71
C ASN A 330 15.02 -2.25 -0.20
N LEU A 331 14.81 -1.39 0.81
CA LEU A 331 15.89 -0.59 1.39
C LEU A 331 16.86 -1.46 2.21
N TYR A 332 16.33 -2.46 2.93
CA TYR A 332 17.16 -3.44 3.61
C TYR A 332 18.00 -4.23 2.61
N ASP A 333 17.39 -4.67 1.50
CA ASP A 333 18.03 -5.53 0.50
C ASP A 333 19.25 -4.88 -0.18
N ILE A 334 19.21 -3.55 -0.39
CA ILE A 334 20.33 -2.77 -0.93
C ILE A 334 21.35 -2.32 0.12
N GLY A 335 21.14 -2.64 1.40
CA GLY A 335 22.02 -2.28 2.51
C GLY A 335 21.91 -0.81 2.96
N TRP A 336 20.71 -0.23 2.93
CA TRP A 336 20.50 1.20 3.22
C TRP A 336 20.93 1.60 4.65
N GLU A 337 20.67 0.79 5.68
CA GLU A 337 21.11 1.08 7.06
C GLU A 337 22.64 1.17 7.19
N ALA A 338 23.35 0.24 6.55
CA ALA A 338 24.81 0.25 6.53
C ALA A 338 25.35 1.46 5.75
N ALA A 339 24.66 1.85 4.67
CA ALA A 339 24.96 3.05 3.92
C ALA A 339 24.73 4.33 4.75
N GLU A 340 23.62 4.44 5.47
CA GLU A 340 23.34 5.57 6.36
C GLU A 340 24.43 5.74 7.42
N ALA A 341 24.89 4.64 8.01
CA ALA A 341 26.01 4.65 8.95
C ALA A 341 27.32 5.16 8.30
N GLN A 342 27.58 4.84 7.02
CA GLN A 342 28.73 5.36 6.27
C GLN A 342 28.58 6.85 5.93
N LEU A 343 27.36 7.31 5.66
CA LEU A 343 27.06 8.71 5.33
C LEU A 343 27.10 9.61 6.57
N THR A 344 26.89 9.04 7.76
CA THR A 344 26.90 9.77 9.03
C THR A 344 28.24 10.49 9.25
N GLY A 345 28.19 11.82 9.29
CA GLY A 345 29.37 12.67 9.50
C GLY A 345 30.18 12.96 8.24
N LEU A 346 29.76 12.46 7.06
CA LEU A 346 30.30 12.91 5.79
C LEU A 346 29.68 14.25 5.39
N THR A 347 30.51 15.17 4.90
CA THR A 347 30.03 16.40 4.26
C THR A 347 29.91 16.14 2.76
N PHE A 348 28.69 16.16 2.23
CA PHE A 348 28.50 16.09 0.79
C PHE A 348 29.12 17.30 0.08
N ALA A 349 29.80 17.04 -1.03
CA ALA A 349 30.39 18.08 -1.85
C ALA A 349 29.32 18.96 -2.51
N LYS A 350 28.12 18.42 -2.70
CA LYS A 350 26.93 19.14 -3.16
C LYS A 350 25.64 18.36 -2.85
N THR A 351 24.51 19.05 -2.93
CA THR A 351 23.19 18.44 -3.06
C THR A 351 23.07 17.80 -4.46
N PRO A 352 22.85 16.49 -4.57
CA PRO A 352 22.67 15.83 -5.86
C PRO A 352 21.29 16.13 -6.46
N VAL A 353 21.19 16.10 -7.78
CA VAL A 353 19.94 16.36 -8.51
C VAL A 353 19.58 15.16 -9.38
N VAL A 354 18.39 14.59 -9.19
CA VAL A 354 17.85 13.50 -10.02
C VAL A 354 16.74 14.05 -10.90
N ALA A 355 16.91 13.97 -12.21
CA ALA A 355 15.80 14.19 -13.13
C ALA A 355 15.05 12.88 -13.33
N VAL A 356 13.74 12.89 -13.06
CA VAL A 356 12.86 11.77 -13.33
C VAL A 356 12.09 12.15 -14.60
N ILE A 357 12.17 11.30 -15.62
CA ILE A 357 11.44 11.49 -16.88
C ILE A 357 10.37 10.41 -16.97
N ASP A 358 9.09 10.79 -16.87
CA ASP A 358 7.98 9.85 -16.63
C ASP A 358 6.60 10.36 -17.13
N SER A 359 5.49 9.71 -16.73
CA SER A 359 4.12 9.91 -17.23
C SER A 359 3.28 10.96 -16.50
N GLY A 360 3.87 11.76 -15.61
CA GLY A 360 3.18 12.78 -14.82
C GLY A 360 3.40 12.62 -13.31
N TYR A 361 3.07 13.67 -12.56
CA TYR A 361 3.38 13.77 -11.13
C TYR A 361 2.21 14.34 -10.34
N PHE A 362 2.09 13.92 -9.10
CA PHE A 362 1.40 14.65 -8.05
C PHE A 362 2.43 15.49 -7.32
N THR A 363 2.70 16.71 -7.80
CA THR A 363 3.83 17.50 -7.29
C THR A 363 3.60 18.04 -5.88
N ALA A 364 2.35 18.03 -5.43
CA ALA A 364 1.95 18.41 -4.07
C ALA A 364 2.17 17.30 -3.03
N HIS A 365 2.61 16.10 -3.43
CA HIS A 365 2.89 14.99 -2.51
C HIS A 365 3.84 15.42 -1.39
N SER A 366 3.49 15.19 -0.12
CA SER A 366 4.26 15.67 1.04
C SER A 366 5.74 15.26 0.99
N ASP A 367 5.99 13.99 0.61
CA ASP A 367 7.33 13.42 0.46
C ASP A 367 8.18 13.94 -0.73
N LEU A 368 7.57 14.66 -1.68
CA LEU A 368 8.26 15.25 -2.82
C LEU A 368 8.26 16.78 -2.82
N ARG A 369 7.29 17.43 -2.16
CA ARG A 369 7.06 18.88 -2.26
C ARG A 369 8.30 19.72 -1.92
N THR A 370 9.15 19.21 -1.03
CA THR A 370 10.39 19.87 -0.61
C THR A 370 11.60 19.53 -1.48
N GLN A 371 11.52 18.44 -2.26
CA GLN A 371 12.59 17.94 -3.12
C GLN A 371 12.47 18.46 -4.55
N ILE A 372 11.26 18.67 -5.06
CA ILE A 372 11.04 19.14 -6.43
C ILE A 372 11.53 20.59 -6.55
N ILE A 373 12.63 20.78 -7.28
CA ILE A 373 13.21 22.11 -7.55
C ILE A 373 12.73 22.70 -8.86
N ASP A 374 12.22 21.87 -9.76
CA ASP A 374 11.70 22.26 -11.05
C ASP A 374 10.84 21.14 -11.65
N GLN A 375 9.90 21.55 -12.50
CA GLN A 375 9.03 20.64 -13.24
C GLN A 375 8.75 21.17 -14.65
N ARG A 376 8.44 20.27 -15.57
CA ARG A 376 8.15 20.62 -16.97
C ARG A 376 7.37 19.54 -17.71
N ASP A 377 6.43 19.96 -18.53
CA ASP A 377 5.77 19.10 -19.51
C ASP A 377 6.50 19.16 -20.88
N PHE A 378 6.76 17.99 -21.45
CA PHE A 378 7.33 17.76 -22.78
C PHE A 378 6.39 16.95 -23.69
N VAL A 379 5.10 16.92 -23.37
CA VAL A 379 4.05 16.41 -24.23
C VAL A 379 3.63 17.52 -25.21
N ALA A 380 3.41 17.15 -26.47
CA ALA A 380 3.10 18.13 -27.52
C ALA A 380 1.60 18.49 -27.50
N ALA A 381 1.28 19.77 -27.74
CA ALA A 381 -0.08 20.33 -27.66
C ALA A 381 -1.15 19.59 -28.49
N GLN A 382 -0.75 18.82 -29.48
CA GLN A 382 -1.66 17.97 -30.26
C GLN A 382 -2.19 16.76 -29.48
N PHE A 383 -1.56 16.41 -28.36
CA PHE A 383 -1.94 15.31 -27.49
C PHE A 383 -2.67 15.82 -26.24
N ASP A 384 -2.20 16.90 -25.64
CA ASP A 384 -2.66 17.42 -24.34
C ASP A 384 -3.13 18.89 -24.40
N GLY A 385 -3.21 19.51 -25.57
CA GLY A 385 -3.87 20.81 -25.74
C GLY A 385 -3.12 22.05 -25.21
N ASP A 386 -2.07 21.91 -24.40
CA ASP A 386 -1.25 22.97 -23.82
C ASP A 386 0.19 22.94 -24.34
N GLY A 387 0.74 21.75 -24.58
CA GLY A 387 2.09 21.55 -25.11
C GLY A 387 3.18 21.82 -24.08
N PHE A 388 4.40 22.14 -24.53
CA PHE A 388 5.51 22.29 -23.59
C PHE A 388 5.32 23.50 -22.67
N ASP A 389 5.04 23.25 -21.40
CA ASP A 389 4.82 24.27 -20.38
C ASP A 389 5.56 23.94 -19.07
N ALA A 390 5.34 24.70 -17.99
CA ALA A 390 6.09 24.55 -16.74
C ALA A 390 5.43 23.60 -15.74
N GLU A 391 4.33 22.93 -16.07
CA GLU A 391 3.52 22.17 -15.14
C GLU A 391 3.56 20.67 -15.51
N ALA A 392 4.29 19.86 -14.74
CA ALA A 392 4.36 18.42 -14.97
C ALA A 392 3.23 17.64 -14.29
N GLU A 393 2.24 18.36 -13.74
CA GLU A 393 1.14 17.76 -12.99
C GLU A 393 0.36 16.77 -13.85
N GLU A 394 0.05 15.63 -13.26
CA GLU A 394 -0.90 14.69 -13.82
C GLU A 394 -2.32 15.21 -13.57
N ILE A 395 -3.10 15.39 -14.64
CA ILE A 395 -4.42 16.02 -14.59
C ILE A 395 -5.42 15.08 -15.25
N VAL A 396 -6.51 14.75 -14.55
CA VAL A 396 -7.69 14.12 -15.17
C VAL A 396 -8.43 15.16 -15.99
N ARG A 397 -8.41 15.03 -17.31
CA ARG A 397 -9.16 15.94 -18.20
C ARG A 397 -10.59 15.45 -18.39
N PRO A 398 -11.54 16.33 -18.77
CA PRO A 398 -12.89 15.90 -19.12
C PRO A 398 -12.88 14.84 -20.22
N GLY A 399 -13.37 13.63 -19.91
CA GLY A 399 -13.37 12.47 -20.80
C GLY A 399 -12.17 11.53 -20.63
N ASP A 400 -11.23 11.84 -19.74
CA ASP A 400 -10.23 10.88 -19.26
C ASP A 400 -10.88 9.95 -18.22
N ASN A 401 -10.48 8.68 -18.25
CA ASN A 401 -10.83 7.73 -17.22
C ASN A 401 -9.86 7.91 -16.02
N PRO A 402 -10.35 8.21 -14.80
CA PRO A 402 -9.47 8.48 -13.67
C PRO A 402 -8.52 7.34 -13.29
N ALA A 403 -8.92 6.07 -13.47
CA ALA A 403 -8.06 4.91 -13.23
C ALA A 403 -6.81 4.89 -14.13
N CYS A 404 -6.78 5.69 -15.20
CA CYS A 404 -5.63 5.81 -16.08
C CYS A 404 -4.46 6.59 -15.46
N HIS A 405 -4.71 7.30 -14.36
CA HIS A 405 -3.73 8.15 -13.68
C HIS A 405 -3.11 7.40 -12.51
N GLY A 406 -2.18 6.49 -12.83
CA GLY A 406 -1.50 5.67 -11.83
C GLY A 406 -0.38 6.38 -11.06
N PHE A 407 -0.11 7.66 -11.35
CA PHE A 407 0.96 8.45 -10.71
C PHE A 407 2.32 7.77 -10.71
N HIS A 408 2.64 7.08 -11.81
CA HIS A 408 3.87 6.31 -11.95
C HIS A 408 5.11 7.20 -11.77
N GLY A 409 5.10 8.44 -12.29
CA GLY A 409 6.18 9.39 -12.07
C GLY A 409 6.35 9.82 -10.61
N THR A 410 5.26 9.97 -9.85
CA THR A 410 5.31 10.21 -8.40
C THR A 410 5.98 9.04 -7.69
N HIS A 411 5.56 7.80 -7.98
CA HIS A 411 6.08 6.59 -7.33
C HIS A 411 7.59 6.41 -7.59
N VAL A 412 8.00 6.63 -8.85
CA VAL A 412 9.40 6.59 -9.27
C VAL A 412 10.22 7.68 -8.58
N ALA A 413 9.69 8.91 -8.48
CA ALA A 413 10.37 10.01 -7.81
C ALA A 413 10.52 9.80 -6.30
N THR A 414 9.48 9.29 -5.62
CA THR A 414 9.55 8.97 -4.19
C THR A 414 10.52 7.83 -3.92
N THR A 415 10.54 6.80 -4.77
CA THR A 415 11.50 5.69 -4.65
C THR A 415 12.95 6.21 -4.72
N ALA A 416 13.23 7.16 -5.60
CA ALA A 416 14.56 7.74 -5.74
C ALA A 416 14.95 8.64 -4.56
N ALA A 417 14.05 9.54 -4.13
CA ALA A 417 14.43 10.67 -3.26
C ALA A 417 13.35 11.18 -2.30
N ALA A 418 12.31 10.40 -1.98
CA ALA A 418 11.35 10.78 -0.94
C ALA A 418 12.09 11.26 0.31
N SER A 419 11.67 12.43 0.81
CA SER A 419 12.32 13.09 1.94
C SER A 419 12.20 12.23 3.19
N SER A 420 13.12 12.36 4.14
CA SER A 420 13.04 11.63 5.43
C SER A 420 11.99 12.24 6.39
N GLY A 421 10.86 12.74 5.85
CA GLY A 421 9.83 13.52 6.53
C GLY A 421 8.66 12.68 7.06
N ASP A 422 7.50 13.31 7.23
CA ASP A 422 6.24 12.74 7.73
C ASP A 422 5.38 12.07 6.65
N GLY A 423 5.82 12.08 5.39
CA GLY A 423 5.07 11.57 4.23
C GLY A 423 5.27 10.08 3.96
N GLY A 424 5.26 9.22 4.97
CA GLY A 424 5.01 7.80 4.72
C GLY A 424 6.17 6.90 4.34
N MET A 425 7.20 7.41 3.67
CA MET A 425 8.33 6.59 3.21
C MET A 425 9.67 7.33 3.23
N ILE A 426 10.72 6.67 2.76
CA ILE A 426 12.02 7.29 2.53
C ILE A 426 12.58 6.77 1.22
N GLY A 427 13.09 7.69 0.40
CA GLY A 427 13.74 7.33 -0.85
C GLY A 427 15.16 6.83 -0.62
N VAL A 428 15.78 6.27 -1.66
CA VAL A 428 17.19 5.83 -1.58
C VAL A 428 18.12 7.00 -1.23
N ALA A 429 17.85 8.19 -1.79
CA ALA A 429 18.66 9.39 -1.62
C ALA A 429 17.84 10.58 -1.10
N PRO A 430 17.44 10.58 0.20
CA PRO A 430 16.43 11.47 0.78
C PRO A 430 16.87 12.94 0.92
N GLN A 431 18.08 13.29 0.50
CA GLN A 431 18.59 14.67 0.44
C GLN A 431 18.77 15.15 -1.01
N SER A 432 18.31 14.38 -2.00
CA SER A 432 18.42 14.74 -3.41
C SER A 432 17.27 15.62 -3.84
N GLU A 433 17.57 16.59 -4.69
CA GLU A 433 16.56 17.39 -5.36
C GLU A 433 16.04 16.67 -6.61
N ILE A 434 14.76 16.86 -6.93
CA ILE A 434 14.09 16.27 -8.09
C ILE A 434 13.82 17.33 -9.17
N ILE A 435 14.09 16.98 -10.43
CA ILE A 435 13.51 17.65 -11.60
C ILE A 435 12.46 16.70 -12.20
N ALA A 436 11.18 17.06 -12.10
CA ALA A 436 10.06 16.24 -12.54
C ALA A 436 9.70 16.55 -14.01
N LEU A 437 9.94 15.60 -14.92
CA LEU A 437 9.80 15.81 -16.36
C LEU A 437 8.74 14.88 -16.94
N LYS A 438 7.58 15.44 -17.26
CA LYS A 438 6.48 14.69 -17.85
C LYS A 438 6.71 14.56 -19.35
N ILE A 439 6.74 13.32 -19.84
CA ILE A 439 6.82 12.96 -21.26
C ILE A 439 5.78 11.92 -21.64
N GLY A 440 4.86 11.62 -20.74
CA GLY A 440 3.78 10.72 -21.03
C GLY A 440 2.58 11.14 -20.25
N PHE A 441 1.43 10.65 -20.66
CA PHE A 441 0.22 10.66 -19.88
C PHE A 441 -0.71 9.64 -20.49
N SER A 442 -1.61 9.11 -19.67
CA SER A 442 -2.74 8.35 -20.15
C SER A 442 -3.92 9.30 -20.32
N SER A 443 -4.63 9.21 -21.45
CA SER A 443 -5.84 10.01 -21.64
C SER A 443 -6.93 9.30 -22.45
N GLY A 444 -8.11 9.89 -22.38
CA GLY A 444 -9.34 9.35 -22.90
C GLY A 444 -9.90 8.21 -22.05
N PRO A 445 -11.07 7.68 -22.43
CA PRO A 445 -11.76 6.63 -21.67
C PRO A 445 -10.96 5.32 -21.61
N ARG A 446 -10.11 5.06 -22.62
CA ARG A 446 -9.36 3.81 -22.83
C ARG A 446 -7.90 3.83 -22.34
N CYS A 447 -7.55 4.77 -21.47
CA CYS A 447 -6.17 4.94 -20.97
C CYS A 447 -5.10 4.94 -22.08
N LYS A 448 -5.37 5.63 -23.20
CA LYS A 448 -4.41 5.65 -24.31
C LYS A 448 -3.14 6.34 -23.83
N GLN A 449 -2.04 5.60 -23.89
CA GLN A 449 -0.73 6.13 -23.55
C GLN A 449 -0.19 6.96 -24.70
N PHE A 450 0.12 8.21 -24.40
CA PHE A 450 0.83 9.11 -25.31
C PHE A 450 2.24 9.33 -24.81
N PHE A 451 3.19 9.40 -25.74
CA PHE A 451 4.58 9.73 -25.45
C PHE A 451 4.92 11.08 -26.08
N GLY A 452 5.34 12.00 -25.22
CA GLY A 452 5.95 13.28 -25.54
C GLY A 452 7.41 13.13 -26.02
N ASP A 453 8.10 14.26 -26.10
CA ASP A 453 9.43 14.34 -26.71
C ASP A 453 10.54 14.06 -25.69
N LEU A 454 10.85 12.76 -25.51
CA LEU A 454 11.90 12.28 -24.62
C LEU A 454 13.27 12.93 -24.90
N ALA A 455 13.61 13.18 -26.16
CA ALA A 455 14.89 13.79 -26.51
C ALA A 455 14.99 15.23 -25.98
N GLN A 456 13.89 15.98 -25.93
CA GLN A 456 13.86 17.34 -25.36
C GLN A 456 13.91 17.33 -23.85
N ALA A 457 13.22 16.39 -23.18
CA ALA A 457 13.30 16.23 -21.74
C ALA A 457 14.73 15.90 -21.27
N ILE A 458 15.42 14.98 -21.96
CA ILE A 458 16.83 14.66 -21.68
C ILE A 458 17.71 15.90 -21.83
N ARG A 459 17.53 16.67 -22.92
CA ARG A 459 18.28 17.92 -23.13
C ARG A 459 18.00 18.94 -22.03
N TYR A 460 16.75 19.06 -21.60
CA TYR A 460 16.36 19.97 -20.52
C TYR A 460 17.05 19.61 -19.20
N ALA A 461 16.96 18.34 -18.77
CA ALA A 461 17.63 17.85 -17.57
C ALA A 461 19.15 18.11 -17.59
N ALA A 462 19.78 17.96 -18.75
CA ALA A 462 21.20 18.22 -18.98
C ALA A 462 21.55 19.72 -19.14
N ARG A 463 20.57 20.63 -19.04
CA ARG A 463 20.70 22.08 -19.33
C ARG A 463 21.23 22.40 -20.72
N LEU A 464 20.86 21.60 -21.72
CA LEU A 464 21.18 21.79 -23.12
C LEU A 464 20.07 22.55 -23.87
N PRO A 465 20.38 23.17 -25.04
CA PRO A 465 19.36 23.74 -25.91
C PRO A 465 18.29 22.70 -26.26
N ASN A 466 17.04 23.07 -26.01
CA ASN A 466 15.86 22.23 -26.19
C ASN A 466 14.67 23.07 -26.66
N ALA A 467 13.61 22.41 -27.11
CA ALA A 467 12.46 23.03 -27.75
C ALA A 467 11.59 23.87 -26.81
N SER A 468 11.65 23.69 -25.49
CA SER A 468 10.94 24.57 -24.53
C SER A 468 11.58 25.96 -24.42
N ASN A 469 12.84 26.11 -24.87
CA ASN A 469 13.68 27.30 -24.68
C ASN A 469 13.91 27.69 -23.20
N ALA A 470 13.53 26.83 -22.26
CA ALA A 470 13.79 26.96 -20.84
C ALA A 470 14.94 26.04 -20.42
N LEU A 471 15.51 26.31 -19.24
CA LEU A 471 16.52 25.47 -18.60
C LEU A 471 16.17 25.32 -17.12
N PRO A 472 16.35 24.13 -16.52
CA PRO A 472 16.12 23.94 -15.10
C PRO A 472 17.14 24.75 -14.28
N PRO A 473 16.83 25.13 -13.02
CA PRO A 473 17.71 25.92 -12.17
C PRO A 473 19.07 25.24 -11.91
N LYS A 474 19.09 23.91 -11.88
CA LYS A 474 20.31 23.08 -11.73
C LYS A 474 20.35 22.02 -12.84
N LYS A 475 21.56 21.58 -13.19
CA LYS A 475 21.75 20.44 -14.09
C LYS A 475 21.54 19.15 -13.30
N ALA A 476 20.85 18.18 -13.89
CA ALA A 476 20.72 16.84 -13.31
C ALA A 476 22.10 16.17 -13.20
N ASP A 477 22.32 15.44 -12.11
CA ASP A 477 23.45 14.51 -11.97
C ASP A 477 23.13 13.15 -12.57
N VAL A 478 21.87 12.75 -12.41
CA VAL A 478 21.34 11.47 -12.87
C VAL A 478 20.00 11.72 -13.57
N ILE A 479 19.79 11.08 -14.70
CA ILE A 479 18.49 11.00 -15.38
C ILE A 479 17.96 9.58 -15.20
N ASN A 480 16.80 9.42 -14.57
CA ASN A 480 16.04 8.18 -14.50
C ASN A 480 14.96 8.15 -15.59
N MET A 481 14.88 7.06 -16.35
CA MET A 481 13.84 6.82 -17.35
C MET A 481 13.18 5.46 -17.09
N SER A 482 12.07 5.47 -16.36
CA SER A 482 11.28 4.28 -16.05
C SER A 482 10.22 4.02 -17.14
N LEU A 483 10.65 3.88 -18.38
CA LEU A 483 9.80 3.78 -19.56
C LEU A 483 10.46 2.93 -20.66
N GLY A 484 9.68 2.47 -21.63
CA GLY A 484 10.21 1.58 -22.66
C GLY A 484 9.44 1.60 -23.99
N TYR A 485 10.17 1.42 -25.08
CA TYR A 485 9.63 1.18 -26.42
C TYR A 485 10.58 0.31 -27.26
N ARG A 486 10.08 -0.32 -28.33
CA ARG A 486 10.83 -1.34 -29.09
C ARG A 486 11.77 -0.79 -30.17
N GLN A 487 11.46 0.39 -30.74
CA GLN A 487 12.18 0.90 -31.91
C GLN A 487 13.20 1.97 -31.49
N PRO A 488 14.48 1.86 -31.86
CA PRO A 488 15.47 2.86 -31.49
C PRO A 488 15.17 4.20 -32.17
N ASP A 489 15.15 5.28 -31.39
CA ASP A 489 15.07 6.65 -31.87
C ASP A 489 16.47 7.31 -31.88
N PRO A 490 17.02 7.66 -33.07
CA PRO A 490 18.31 8.35 -33.18
C PRO A 490 18.36 9.71 -32.48
N SER A 491 17.22 10.40 -32.36
CA SER A 491 17.15 11.70 -31.67
C SER A 491 17.33 11.55 -30.17
N VAL A 492 16.76 10.50 -29.57
CA VAL A 492 16.93 10.14 -28.17
C VAL A 492 18.36 9.68 -27.90
N SER A 493 18.91 8.80 -28.75
CA SER A 493 20.33 8.39 -28.64
C SER A 493 21.28 9.58 -28.68
N ALA A 494 21.07 10.53 -29.60
CA ALA A 494 21.89 11.74 -29.67
C ALA A 494 21.70 12.68 -28.47
N ALA A 495 20.53 12.69 -27.83
CA ALA A 495 20.29 13.46 -26.61
C ALA A 495 20.99 12.82 -25.41
N ILE A 496 20.96 11.49 -25.30
CA ILE A 496 21.69 10.71 -24.28
C ILE A 496 23.19 11.00 -24.38
N ASP A 497 23.78 10.86 -25.57
CA ASP A 497 25.21 11.13 -25.78
C ASP A 497 25.59 12.56 -25.37
N ALA A 498 24.73 13.54 -25.67
CA ALA A 498 24.94 14.93 -25.30
C ALA A 498 24.82 15.16 -23.78
N ALA A 499 23.88 14.51 -23.11
CA ALA A 499 23.73 14.58 -21.65
C ALA A 499 24.94 13.95 -20.94
N VAL A 500 25.40 12.79 -21.43
CA VAL A 500 26.59 12.10 -20.91
C VAL A 500 27.85 12.94 -21.10
N ALA A 501 27.99 13.63 -22.23
CA ALA A 501 29.09 14.57 -22.46
C ALA A 501 29.09 15.76 -21.48
N GLU A 502 27.92 16.11 -20.93
CA GLU A 502 27.77 17.11 -19.86
C GLU A 502 28.02 16.52 -18.45
N GLY A 503 28.38 15.24 -18.34
CA GLY A 503 28.64 14.57 -17.07
C GLY A 503 27.37 14.16 -16.31
N VAL A 504 26.25 14.05 -17.03
CA VAL A 504 24.99 13.46 -16.51
C VAL A 504 25.05 11.95 -16.71
N ILE A 505 24.67 11.20 -15.68
CA ILE A 505 24.60 9.74 -15.72
C ILE A 505 23.16 9.34 -16.10
N VAL A 506 22.99 8.35 -16.97
CA VAL A 506 21.68 7.98 -17.53
C VAL A 506 21.33 6.55 -17.15
N VAL A 507 20.15 6.35 -16.58
CA VAL A 507 19.65 5.07 -16.03
C VAL A 507 18.25 4.78 -16.56
N ALA A 508 17.97 3.54 -16.94
CA ALA A 508 16.65 3.12 -17.39
C ALA A 508 16.33 1.65 -17.07
N GLY A 509 15.04 1.35 -16.85
CA GLY A 509 14.56 -0.02 -16.66
C GLY A 509 14.56 -0.82 -17.96
N VAL A 510 14.94 -2.11 -17.92
CA VAL A 510 15.05 -2.97 -19.12
C VAL A 510 13.70 -3.48 -19.66
N GLY A 511 12.61 -3.33 -18.91
CA GLY A 511 11.25 -3.70 -19.31
C GLY A 511 10.70 -4.92 -18.56
N ASN A 512 9.40 -5.17 -18.77
CA ASN A 512 8.61 -6.13 -18.01
C ASN A 512 7.99 -7.23 -18.92
N ASP A 513 8.70 -7.65 -19.97
CA ASP A 513 8.16 -8.56 -21.00
C ASP A 513 8.29 -10.06 -20.64
N SER A 514 8.96 -10.40 -19.54
CA SER A 514 9.36 -11.78 -19.20
C SER A 514 10.10 -12.50 -20.34
N ALA A 515 10.85 -11.75 -21.16
CA ALA A 515 11.45 -12.26 -22.38
C ALA A 515 12.80 -11.60 -22.69
N ALA A 516 13.61 -12.26 -23.52
CA ALA A 516 14.86 -11.73 -24.02
C ALA A 516 14.69 -10.76 -25.19
N VAL A 517 13.93 -9.69 -24.97
CA VAL A 517 13.66 -8.64 -25.94
C VAL A 517 14.52 -7.40 -25.68
N ILE A 518 14.75 -6.61 -26.73
CA ILE A 518 15.50 -5.35 -26.65
C ILE A 518 14.50 -4.20 -26.52
N ASN A 519 14.63 -3.42 -25.44
CA ASN A 519 13.82 -2.25 -25.14
C ASN A 519 14.69 -1.00 -24.99
N TYR A 520 14.25 0.10 -25.58
CA TYR A 520 14.86 1.42 -25.49
C TYR A 520 14.07 2.29 -24.51
N PRO A 521 14.71 3.19 -23.75
CA PRO A 521 16.10 3.64 -23.90
C PRO A 521 17.16 2.76 -23.21
N ALA A 522 16.78 1.79 -22.38
CA ALA A 522 17.74 0.97 -21.61
C ALA A 522 18.81 0.26 -22.46
N SER A 523 18.48 -0.10 -23.71
CA SER A 523 19.42 -0.75 -24.63
C SER A 523 20.26 0.21 -25.48
N PHE A 524 20.20 1.52 -25.25
CA PHE A 524 21.12 2.46 -25.90
C PHE A 524 22.52 2.39 -25.27
N PRO A 525 23.59 2.62 -26.05
CA PRO A 525 24.90 2.92 -25.48
C PRO A 525 24.82 4.10 -24.52
N ASN A 526 25.68 4.10 -23.49
CA ASN A 526 25.74 5.13 -22.44
C ASN A 526 24.46 5.23 -21.58
N VAL A 527 23.72 4.13 -21.44
CA VAL A 527 22.60 4.00 -20.50
C VAL A 527 22.87 2.79 -19.61
N ILE A 528 22.71 2.95 -18.30
CA ILE A 528 22.75 1.83 -17.35
C ILE A 528 21.38 1.15 -17.37
N GLY A 529 21.32 -0.07 -17.89
CA GLY A 529 20.12 -0.90 -17.95
C GLY A 529 19.86 -1.63 -16.64
N VAL A 530 18.69 -1.40 -16.02
CA VAL A 530 18.33 -1.94 -14.70
C VAL A 530 17.27 -3.05 -14.81
N ALA A 531 17.62 -4.25 -14.34
CA ALA A 531 16.70 -5.37 -14.14
C ALA A 531 16.06 -5.34 -12.74
N ALA A 532 14.93 -6.03 -12.59
CA ALA A 532 14.19 -6.11 -11.33
C ALA A 532 14.44 -7.45 -10.60
N THR A 533 14.64 -7.38 -9.28
CA THR A 533 14.64 -8.55 -8.39
C THR A 533 13.39 -8.58 -7.50
N ASP A 534 13.00 -9.80 -7.11
CA ASP A 534 12.01 -10.04 -6.07
C ASP A 534 12.64 -10.02 -4.66
N PHE A 535 11.81 -10.19 -3.63
CA PHE A 535 12.24 -10.27 -2.22
C PHE A 535 13.31 -11.34 -1.96
N ARG A 536 13.37 -12.39 -2.80
CA ARG A 536 14.30 -13.51 -2.65
C ARG A 536 15.60 -13.28 -3.40
N ARG A 537 15.87 -12.03 -3.82
CA ARG A 537 17.05 -11.63 -4.62
C ARG A 537 17.17 -12.41 -5.94
N SER A 538 16.05 -12.92 -6.46
CA SER A 538 16.00 -13.59 -7.76
C SER A 538 15.47 -12.62 -8.81
N ARG A 539 15.80 -12.81 -10.09
CA ARG A 539 15.19 -12.01 -11.17
C ARG A 539 13.67 -12.12 -11.06
N ALA A 540 13.00 -10.99 -10.90
CA ALA A 540 11.54 -10.94 -10.85
C ALA A 540 10.97 -11.56 -12.13
N HIS A 541 9.93 -12.38 -12.02
CA HIS A 541 9.46 -13.21 -13.13
C HIS A 541 9.11 -12.39 -14.39
N TYR A 542 8.63 -11.14 -14.24
CA TYR A 542 8.32 -10.22 -15.34
C TYR A 542 9.55 -9.53 -15.95
N SER A 543 10.69 -9.43 -15.25
CA SER A 543 11.83 -8.62 -15.70
C SER A 543 12.38 -9.13 -17.03
N THR A 544 12.48 -8.25 -18.02
CA THR A 544 13.20 -8.50 -19.28
C THR A 544 14.66 -8.83 -18.99
N PHE A 545 15.26 -9.75 -19.76
CA PHE A 545 16.62 -10.24 -19.55
C PHE A 545 17.38 -10.32 -20.88
N ASN A 546 18.52 -9.64 -20.99
CA ASN A 546 19.32 -9.63 -22.22
C ASN A 546 20.74 -9.12 -21.93
N SER A 547 21.58 -9.04 -22.96
CA SER A 547 22.98 -8.59 -22.82
C SER A 547 23.14 -7.08 -22.57
N MET A 548 22.06 -6.33 -22.45
CA MET A 548 22.02 -4.88 -22.12
C MET A 548 21.57 -4.65 -20.67
N VAL A 549 21.37 -5.70 -19.88
CA VAL A 549 21.24 -5.58 -18.43
C VAL A 549 22.62 -5.33 -17.85
N ASP A 550 22.79 -4.22 -17.12
CA ASP A 550 24.05 -3.88 -16.44
C ASP A 550 24.00 -4.19 -14.94
N ILE A 551 22.84 -3.97 -14.31
CA ILE A 551 22.66 -4.08 -12.86
C ILE A 551 21.24 -4.51 -12.53
N ALA A 552 21.05 -5.20 -11.41
CA ALA A 552 19.74 -5.47 -10.84
C ALA A 552 19.48 -4.62 -9.58
N ALA A 553 18.21 -4.29 -9.35
CA ALA A 553 17.76 -3.67 -8.10
C ALA A 553 16.37 -4.20 -7.72
N PRO A 554 15.95 -4.06 -6.45
CA PRO A 554 14.61 -4.47 -6.02
C PRO A 554 13.52 -3.85 -6.88
N GLY A 555 12.74 -4.72 -7.53
CA GLY A 555 11.58 -4.32 -8.32
C GLY A 555 10.27 -4.93 -7.81
N GLY A 556 10.33 -5.89 -6.88
CA GLY A 556 9.19 -6.43 -6.15
C GLY A 556 8.30 -7.41 -6.91
N ASP A 557 7.40 -8.08 -6.19
CA ASP A 557 6.36 -8.95 -6.71
C ASP A 557 5.12 -8.91 -5.79
N VAL A 558 4.16 -8.03 -6.13
CA VAL A 558 2.95 -7.82 -5.30
C VAL A 558 2.04 -9.05 -5.18
N ARG A 559 2.29 -10.12 -5.95
CA ARG A 559 1.53 -11.39 -5.87
C ARG A 559 2.03 -12.33 -4.79
N VAL A 560 3.21 -12.07 -4.23
CA VAL A 560 3.88 -12.98 -3.31
C VAL A 560 4.19 -12.23 -2.04
N ASP A 561 3.67 -12.72 -0.91
CA ASP A 561 4.14 -12.37 0.42
C ASP A 561 5.15 -13.45 0.86
N ALA A 562 6.41 -13.31 0.42
CA ALA A 562 7.46 -14.27 0.76
C ALA A 562 7.97 -14.07 2.20
N ASN A 563 7.72 -12.90 2.77
CA ASN A 563 8.22 -12.51 4.07
C ASN A 563 7.21 -12.83 5.21
N GLY A 564 5.93 -13.02 4.87
CA GLY A 564 4.82 -13.41 5.74
C GLY A 564 4.25 -12.25 6.56
N ASP A 565 4.41 -11.00 6.13
CA ASP A 565 3.97 -9.81 6.87
C ASP A 565 2.50 -9.44 6.64
N GLY A 566 1.84 -10.09 5.68
CA GLY A 566 0.45 -9.81 5.29
C GLY A 566 0.30 -8.93 4.05
N TYR A 567 1.41 -8.43 3.49
CA TYR A 567 1.45 -7.60 2.28
C TYR A 567 2.20 -8.31 1.15
N GLY A 568 1.84 -8.02 -0.10
CA GLY A 568 2.67 -8.47 -1.24
C GLY A 568 4.03 -7.78 -1.22
N ASP A 569 5.09 -8.48 -1.64
CA ASP A 569 6.48 -7.99 -1.65
C ASP A 569 6.74 -6.97 -2.80
N GLY A 570 5.87 -5.97 -2.95
CA GLY A 570 6.05 -4.86 -3.88
C GLY A 570 7.07 -3.83 -3.40
N ILE A 571 7.25 -2.79 -4.20
CA ILE A 571 8.04 -1.60 -3.86
C ILE A 571 7.06 -0.49 -3.51
N LEU A 572 7.17 0.02 -2.29
CA LEU A 572 6.35 1.13 -1.84
C LEU A 572 6.75 2.43 -2.54
N GLY A 573 5.77 3.22 -2.94
CA GLY A 573 5.97 4.55 -3.50
C GLY A 573 4.75 5.43 -3.30
N GLY A 574 4.96 6.74 -3.30
CA GLY A 574 3.90 7.74 -3.23
C GLY A 574 3.16 7.85 -4.55
N ILE A 575 1.86 8.04 -4.47
CA ILE A 575 0.93 8.22 -5.59
C ILE A 575 -0.10 9.28 -5.19
N ALA A 576 -1.16 9.42 -5.98
CA ALA A 576 -2.34 10.13 -5.54
C ALA A 576 -3.59 9.35 -5.94
N THR A 577 -4.65 9.50 -5.16
CA THR A 577 -5.95 8.88 -5.42
C THR A 577 -7.02 9.96 -5.56
N LEU A 578 -8.11 9.64 -6.24
CA LEU A 578 -9.20 10.61 -6.44
C LEU A 578 -9.90 10.93 -5.12
N SER A 579 -10.17 12.21 -4.88
CA SER A 579 -11.07 12.66 -3.82
C SER A 579 -12.39 13.12 -4.43
N GLY A 580 -13.51 12.66 -3.84
CA GLY A 580 -14.87 12.78 -4.39
C GLY A 580 -15.34 14.19 -4.78
N VAL A 581 -14.72 15.26 -4.24
CA VAL A 581 -15.07 16.66 -4.54
C VAL A 581 -13.90 17.38 -5.21
N ALA A 582 -13.56 16.94 -6.43
CA ALA A 582 -12.64 17.61 -7.36
C ALA A 582 -11.22 17.85 -6.82
N GLY A 583 -10.42 16.77 -6.73
CA GLY A 583 -8.98 16.85 -6.53
C GLY A 583 -8.35 15.46 -6.37
N PHE A 584 -7.02 15.41 -6.36
CA PHE A 584 -6.25 14.24 -5.94
C PHE A 584 -5.82 14.39 -4.47
N ARG A 585 -5.87 13.32 -3.69
CA ARG A 585 -5.27 13.21 -2.34
C ARG A 585 -3.96 12.41 -2.44
N GLN A 586 -2.94 12.77 -1.65
CA GLN A 586 -1.72 11.95 -1.58
C GLN A 586 -2.06 10.54 -1.09
N ASP A 587 -1.33 9.54 -1.56
CA ASP A 587 -1.53 8.16 -1.17
C ASP A 587 -0.24 7.35 -1.39
N TYR A 588 -0.19 6.09 -0.98
CA TYR A 588 0.94 5.18 -1.21
C TYR A 588 0.45 3.86 -1.79
N THR A 589 1.29 3.23 -2.61
CA THR A 589 0.96 1.90 -3.12
C THR A 589 2.20 1.05 -3.35
N LEU A 590 2.01 -0.26 -3.30
CA LEU A 590 3.00 -1.25 -3.65
C LEU A 590 2.92 -1.52 -5.15
N MET A 591 3.98 -1.19 -5.88
CA MET A 591 4.11 -1.50 -7.31
C MET A 591 5.21 -2.52 -7.54
N ASN A 592 5.16 -3.21 -8.68
CA ASN A 592 6.26 -4.04 -9.15
C ASN A 592 6.68 -3.66 -10.56
N GLY A 593 7.97 -3.69 -10.84
CA GLY A 593 8.50 -3.45 -12.18
C GLY A 593 9.98 -3.08 -12.23
N THR A 594 10.58 -3.18 -13.41
CA THR A 594 11.89 -2.53 -13.66
C THR A 594 11.81 -1.01 -13.51
N SER A 595 10.60 -0.46 -13.61
CA SER A 595 10.30 0.94 -13.30
C SER A 595 10.56 1.33 -11.86
N MET A 596 10.44 0.40 -10.91
CA MET A 596 10.71 0.62 -9.48
C MET A 596 12.16 0.31 -9.13
N ALA A 597 12.81 -0.60 -9.87
CA ALA A 597 14.24 -0.90 -9.72
C ALA A 597 15.15 0.25 -10.23
N SER A 598 14.82 0.84 -11.38
CA SER A 598 15.58 1.95 -11.99
C SER A 598 15.78 3.18 -11.07
N PRO A 599 14.76 3.71 -10.37
CA PRO A 599 14.94 4.84 -9.46
C PRO A 599 15.77 4.47 -8.23
N THR A 600 15.77 3.20 -7.80
CA THR A 600 16.65 2.74 -6.72
C THR A 600 18.12 2.91 -7.10
N VAL A 601 18.50 2.46 -8.30
CA VAL A 601 19.85 2.65 -8.86
C VAL A 601 20.17 4.14 -9.04
N SER A 602 19.22 4.91 -9.56
CA SER A 602 19.37 6.35 -9.76
C SER A 602 19.65 7.10 -8.46
N GLY A 603 18.95 6.77 -7.38
CA GLY A 603 19.21 7.32 -6.05
C GLY A 603 20.58 6.91 -5.50
N GLY A 604 21.01 5.66 -5.69
CA GLY A 604 22.35 5.22 -5.32
C GLY A 604 23.45 6.00 -6.04
N ILE A 605 23.29 6.24 -7.35
CA ILE A 605 24.23 7.05 -8.14
C ILE A 605 24.19 8.53 -7.72
N ALA A 606 23.01 9.05 -7.36
CA ALA A 606 22.87 10.41 -6.84
C ALA A 606 23.71 10.60 -5.56
N LEU A 607 23.69 9.65 -4.64
CA LEU A 607 24.55 9.65 -3.45
C LEU A 607 26.05 9.57 -3.81
N MET A 608 26.42 8.74 -4.79
CA MET A 608 27.79 8.72 -5.31
C MET A 608 28.23 10.09 -5.84
N LYS A 609 27.35 10.80 -6.57
CA LYS A 609 27.60 12.15 -7.12
C LYS A 609 27.61 13.23 -6.04
N ALA A 610 26.88 13.05 -4.95
CA ALA A 610 26.94 13.93 -3.78
C ALA A 610 28.33 13.90 -3.11
N ILE A 611 28.95 12.71 -3.07
CA ILE A 611 30.31 12.49 -2.54
C ILE A 611 31.36 12.92 -3.58
N SER A 612 31.21 12.48 -4.82
CA SER A 612 32.17 12.65 -5.91
C SER A 612 31.52 13.28 -7.15
N PRO A 613 31.37 14.62 -7.18
CA PRO A 613 30.64 15.31 -8.26
C PRO A 613 31.22 15.12 -9.67
N THR A 614 32.50 14.75 -9.79
CA THR A 614 33.20 14.55 -11.06
C THR A 614 33.05 13.15 -11.64
N LEU A 615 32.32 12.24 -10.98
CA LEU A 615 32.01 10.92 -11.53
C LEU A 615 31.29 11.06 -12.88
N THR A 616 31.74 10.27 -13.84
CA THR A 616 31.17 10.17 -15.18
C THR A 616 30.44 8.85 -15.39
N GLN A 617 29.60 8.77 -16.42
CA GLN A 617 28.95 7.53 -16.87
C GLN A 617 29.96 6.37 -17.01
N ALA A 618 31.08 6.62 -17.69
CA ALA A 618 32.11 5.61 -17.93
C ALA A 618 32.81 5.14 -16.64
N ASP A 619 32.95 6.01 -15.63
CA ASP A 619 33.49 5.61 -14.33
C ASP A 619 32.54 4.65 -13.62
N VAL A 620 31.23 4.92 -13.64
CA VAL A 620 30.21 4.06 -13.03
C VAL A 620 30.15 2.71 -13.75
N GLU A 621 30.09 2.70 -15.08
CA GLU A 621 30.13 1.45 -15.88
C GLU A 621 31.40 0.63 -15.62
N GLY A 622 32.57 1.30 -15.50
CA GLY A 622 33.82 0.65 -15.13
C GLY A 622 33.79 0.05 -13.71
N MET A 623 33.14 0.74 -12.76
CA MET A 623 32.95 0.23 -11.40
C MET A 623 31.98 -0.95 -11.36
N LEU A 624 30.89 -0.93 -12.13
CA LEU A 624 29.97 -2.08 -12.31
C LEU A 624 30.74 -3.30 -12.83
N ALA A 625 31.47 -3.13 -13.94
CA ALA A 625 32.24 -4.21 -14.56
C ALA A 625 33.32 -4.82 -13.66
N SER A 626 33.76 -4.08 -12.64
CA SER A 626 34.73 -4.55 -11.64
C SER A 626 34.09 -5.13 -10.36
N GLY A 627 32.75 -5.20 -10.28
CA GLY A 627 32.02 -5.68 -9.11
C GLY A 627 32.10 -4.75 -7.89
N ARG A 628 32.48 -3.48 -8.11
CA ARG A 628 32.68 -2.48 -7.06
C ARG A 628 31.40 -1.80 -6.61
N LEU A 629 30.26 -2.02 -7.28
CA LEU A 629 28.97 -1.40 -6.95
C LEU A 629 27.87 -2.42 -6.60
N THR A 630 28.09 -3.70 -6.90
CA THR A 630 27.06 -4.75 -6.85
C THR A 630 27.46 -5.93 -5.97
N GLU A 631 26.48 -6.69 -5.53
CA GLU A 631 26.62 -8.05 -5.01
C GLU A 631 26.27 -9.03 -6.12
N ASP A 632 27.22 -9.91 -6.45
CA ASP A 632 27.04 -10.95 -7.46
C ASP A 632 25.95 -11.92 -6.98
N ILE A 633 24.88 -12.02 -7.75
CA ILE A 633 23.72 -12.91 -7.50
C ILE A 633 23.44 -13.66 -8.80
N GLY A 634 22.88 -14.87 -8.70
CA GLY A 634 22.68 -15.71 -9.89
C GLY A 634 23.97 -16.38 -10.33
N ALA A 635 24.37 -16.20 -11.60
CA ALA A 635 25.55 -16.87 -12.13
C ALA A 635 26.80 -16.01 -11.91
N GLN A 636 27.87 -16.63 -11.41
CA GLN A 636 29.11 -15.93 -11.05
C GLN A 636 29.59 -14.96 -12.15
N GLY A 637 29.72 -13.69 -11.78
CA GLY A 637 30.18 -12.61 -12.65
C GLY A 637 29.03 -11.93 -13.37
N TYR A 638 29.18 -11.74 -14.69
CA TYR A 638 28.13 -11.13 -15.50
C TYR A 638 27.14 -12.20 -15.98
N ASP A 639 25.85 -11.95 -15.81
CA ASP A 639 24.79 -12.70 -16.47
C ASP A 639 23.71 -11.80 -17.09
N ILE A 640 22.91 -12.37 -17.98
CA ILE A 640 21.90 -11.61 -18.74
C ILE A 640 20.62 -11.33 -17.93
N GLU A 641 20.48 -11.92 -16.76
CA GLU A 641 19.29 -11.82 -15.92
C GLU A 641 19.41 -10.69 -14.90
N THR A 642 20.61 -10.50 -14.33
CA THR A 642 20.90 -9.54 -13.26
C THR A 642 22.10 -8.63 -13.56
N GLY A 643 22.74 -8.78 -14.72
CA GLY A 643 23.90 -7.97 -15.11
C GLY A 643 25.12 -8.31 -14.27
N TYR A 644 25.74 -7.32 -13.63
CA TYR A 644 26.82 -7.51 -12.66
C TYR A 644 26.31 -7.82 -11.24
N GLY A 645 25.02 -8.07 -11.07
CA GLY A 645 24.38 -8.43 -9.81
C GLY A 645 23.53 -7.31 -9.19
N LEU A 646 23.08 -7.54 -7.97
CA LEU A 646 22.20 -6.66 -7.20
C LEU A 646 22.97 -5.42 -6.73
N MET A 647 22.39 -4.23 -6.84
CA MET A 647 23.01 -3.01 -6.33
C MET A 647 23.30 -3.09 -4.83
N SER A 648 24.46 -2.59 -4.41
CA SER A 648 24.87 -2.55 -3.00
C SER A 648 25.23 -1.12 -2.64
N LEU A 649 24.32 -0.43 -1.94
CA LEU A 649 24.47 0.97 -1.61
C LEU A 649 25.76 1.27 -0.81
N PRO A 650 26.19 0.42 0.15
CA PRO A 650 27.47 0.59 0.83
C PRO A 650 28.70 0.47 -0.11
N LYS A 651 28.64 -0.42 -1.11
CA LYS A 651 29.70 -0.54 -2.13
C LYS A 651 29.78 0.72 -2.98
N MET A 652 28.62 1.24 -3.38
CA MET A 652 28.52 2.48 -4.16
C MET A 652 29.13 3.67 -3.43
N ILE A 653 28.81 3.85 -2.14
CA ILE A 653 29.38 4.91 -1.30
C ILE A 653 30.90 4.78 -1.18
N ASN A 654 31.40 3.58 -0.90
CA ASN A 654 32.84 3.35 -0.81
C ASN A 654 33.57 3.59 -2.13
N ALA A 655 32.99 3.15 -3.25
CA ALA A 655 33.58 3.39 -4.57
C ALA A 655 33.66 4.90 -4.87
N ALA A 656 32.66 5.68 -4.45
CA ALA A 656 32.67 7.13 -4.57
C ALA A 656 33.71 7.79 -3.64
N LEU A 657 33.86 7.33 -2.39
CA LEU A 657 34.90 7.81 -1.47
C LEU A 657 36.32 7.53 -2.00
N GLU A 658 36.57 6.32 -2.48
CA GLU A 658 37.86 5.94 -3.08
C GLU A 658 38.18 6.80 -4.30
N PHE A 659 37.18 7.07 -5.14
CA PHE A 659 37.34 7.92 -6.32
C PHE A 659 37.71 9.36 -5.98
N SER A 660 37.17 9.93 -4.90
CA SER A 660 37.50 11.27 -4.41
C SER A 660 38.80 11.34 -3.60
N GLY A 661 39.51 10.22 -3.42
CA GLY A 661 40.73 10.14 -2.59
C GLY A 661 40.44 10.15 -1.09
N GLY A 662 39.19 9.90 -0.70
CA GLY A 662 38.79 9.62 0.68
C GLY A 662 39.24 8.23 1.12
N ASN A 663 39.20 7.98 2.43
CA ASN A 663 39.46 6.65 2.98
C ASN A 663 38.13 5.88 2.99
N PRO A 664 38.00 4.77 2.24
CA PRO A 664 36.83 3.91 2.34
C PRO A 664 36.73 3.34 3.77
N SER A 665 35.52 3.18 4.26
CA SER A 665 35.28 2.38 5.46
C SER A 665 35.47 0.91 5.10
N GLU A 666 36.07 0.11 5.99
CA GLU A 666 36.01 -1.35 5.82
C GLU A 666 34.54 -1.75 5.73
N LEU A 667 34.19 -2.39 4.62
CA LEU A 667 32.85 -2.93 4.45
C LEU A 667 32.72 -4.04 5.47
N PRO A 668 31.69 -4.02 6.34
CA PRO A 668 31.47 -5.14 7.24
C PRO A 668 31.36 -6.43 6.42
N ASP A 669 31.80 -7.55 7.02
CA ASP A 669 31.54 -8.86 6.46
C ASP A 669 30.04 -8.97 6.20
N LEU A 670 29.68 -9.29 4.96
CA LEU A 670 28.29 -9.42 4.57
C LEU A 670 27.98 -10.90 4.48
N ILE A 671 27.33 -11.36 5.54
CA ILE A 671 26.69 -12.65 5.59
C ILE A 671 25.21 -12.37 5.51
N LEU A 672 24.55 -13.01 4.56
CA LEU A 672 23.11 -12.91 4.39
C LEU A 672 22.48 -14.24 4.70
N SER A 673 21.22 -14.16 5.09
CA SER A 673 20.35 -15.31 5.07
C SER A 673 19.28 -15.15 4.00
N SER A 674 18.98 -16.27 3.34
CA SER A 674 17.80 -16.42 2.51
C SER A 674 16.93 -17.52 3.12
N PRO A 675 15.74 -17.20 3.65
CA PRO A 675 15.19 -15.83 3.79
C PRO A 675 15.90 -15.01 4.90
N SER A 676 15.78 -13.67 4.83
CA SER A 676 16.35 -12.72 5.82
C SER A 676 15.60 -12.73 7.16
N GLN A 677 14.37 -13.22 7.15
CA GLN A 677 13.53 -13.56 8.30
C GLN A 677 12.82 -14.87 8.03
N VAL A 678 12.41 -15.58 9.08
CA VAL A 678 11.83 -16.92 8.96
C VAL A 678 10.50 -16.95 9.67
N SER A 679 9.43 -17.24 8.93
CA SER A 679 8.13 -17.54 9.52
C SER A 679 7.82 -19.02 9.37
N PHE A 680 7.55 -19.70 10.47
CA PHE A 680 6.90 -21.01 10.43
C PHE A 680 5.40 -20.89 10.07
N GLY A 681 4.86 -19.68 10.03
CA GLY A 681 3.42 -19.43 9.92
C GLY A 681 2.62 -20.25 10.94
N ILE A 682 1.46 -20.75 10.54
CA ILE A 682 0.61 -21.61 11.37
C ILE A 682 0.74 -23.12 11.08
N LEU A 683 1.19 -23.50 9.88
CA LEU A 683 1.23 -24.90 9.44
C LEU A 683 2.65 -25.50 9.37
N ALA A 684 3.66 -24.68 9.03
CA ALA A 684 4.99 -25.22 8.77
C ALA A 684 5.60 -25.77 10.06
N GLN A 685 6.12 -27.00 9.96
CA GLN A 685 6.88 -27.63 11.04
C GLN A 685 8.38 -27.43 10.85
N ASP A 686 8.83 -27.36 9.60
CA ASP A 686 10.23 -27.22 9.22
C ASP A 686 10.40 -26.01 8.29
N VAL A 687 11.48 -25.27 8.48
CA VAL A 687 11.89 -24.14 7.65
C VAL A 687 13.39 -24.23 7.43
N SER A 688 13.85 -23.83 6.25
CA SER A 688 15.27 -23.83 5.92
C SER A 688 15.77 -22.42 5.71
N ILE A 689 16.97 -22.17 6.20
CA ILE A 689 17.69 -20.90 6.10
C ILE A 689 18.99 -21.18 5.37
N SER A 690 19.18 -20.59 4.20
CA SER A 690 20.48 -20.59 3.54
C SER A 690 21.28 -19.40 4.06
N VAL A 691 22.40 -19.66 4.73
CA VAL A 691 23.32 -18.62 5.18
C VAL A 691 24.49 -18.59 4.23
N GLU A 692 24.63 -17.47 3.52
CA GLU A 692 25.60 -17.31 2.46
C GLU A 692 26.58 -16.19 2.77
N ARG A 693 27.85 -16.45 2.47
CA ARG A 693 28.90 -15.45 2.54
C ARG A 693 28.92 -14.66 1.24
N ILE A 694 28.50 -13.39 1.30
CA ILE A 694 28.58 -12.48 0.16
C ILE A 694 29.90 -11.69 0.19
N ARG A 695 30.44 -11.40 1.38
CA ARG A 695 31.66 -10.57 1.54
C ARG A 695 32.43 -10.92 2.81
N GLY A 696 33.77 -10.99 2.74
CA GLY A 696 34.67 -11.25 3.87
C GLY A 696 35.28 -12.65 3.87
N LEU A 697 36.56 -12.81 3.47
CA LEU A 697 37.16 -14.12 3.18
C LEU A 697 37.53 -14.96 4.42
N ASP A 698 37.72 -14.33 5.57
CA ASP A 698 38.25 -14.99 6.78
C ASP A 698 37.18 -15.32 7.81
N ASN A 699 35.93 -14.91 7.56
CA ASN A 699 34.85 -15.01 8.54
C ASN A 699 34.01 -16.27 8.36
N ARG A 700 33.82 -17.02 9.45
CA ARG A 700 33.14 -18.32 9.47
C ARG A 700 32.03 -18.34 10.51
N ILE A 701 31.01 -19.15 10.28
CA ILE A 701 29.98 -19.44 11.27
C ILE A 701 30.58 -20.41 12.30
N GLN A 702 30.69 -19.96 13.56
CA GLN A 702 31.28 -20.74 14.65
C GLN A 702 30.23 -21.31 15.61
N GLY A 703 29.02 -20.75 15.61
CA GLY A 703 27.98 -21.13 16.53
C GLY A 703 26.61 -20.70 16.07
N ILE A 704 25.58 -21.34 16.64
CA ILE A 704 24.19 -20.91 16.54
C ILE A 704 23.69 -20.68 17.95
N THR A 705 23.12 -19.51 18.18
CA THR A 705 22.44 -19.14 19.42
C THR A 705 20.97 -18.93 19.17
N LEU A 706 20.16 -19.26 20.17
CA LEU A 706 18.73 -19.02 20.17
C LEU A 706 18.42 -17.99 21.24
N SER A 707 17.70 -16.92 20.88
CA SER A 707 17.30 -15.90 21.85
C SER A 707 16.48 -16.50 22.99
N PRO A 708 16.47 -15.88 24.18
CA PRO A 708 15.64 -16.35 25.30
C PRO A 708 14.15 -16.45 24.98
N SER A 709 13.65 -15.63 24.04
CA SER A 709 12.25 -15.65 23.58
C SER A 709 11.91 -16.90 22.74
N LEU A 710 12.91 -17.67 22.31
CA LEU A 710 12.74 -18.99 21.70
C LEU A 710 12.56 -20.12 22.73
N ARG A 711 12.33 -19.75 24.01
CA ARG A 711 12.09 -20.66 25.12
C ARG A 711 10.75 -20.38 25.78
N THR A 712 10.06 -21.41 26.22
CA THR A 712 8.86 -21.29 27.05
C THR A 712 9.23 -20.81 28.46
N SER A 713 8.25 -20.33 29.23
CA SER A 713 8.41 -19.98 30.65
C SER A 713 8.85 -21.17 31.52
N SER A 714 8.65 -22.40 31.04
CA SER A 714 9.14 -23.64 31.65
C SER A 714 10.56 -24.04 31.21
N GLY A 715 11.19 -23.27 30.32
CA GLY A 715 12.56 -23.44 29.84
C GLY A 715 12.74 -24.33 28.61
N GLY A 716 11.65 -24.81 28.00
CA GLY A 716 11.70 -25.65 26.80
C GLY A 716 11.91 -24.81 25.53
N GLU A 717 12.84 -25.19 24.67
CA GLU A 717 13.05 -24.55 23.37
C GLU A 717 11.95 -25.01 22.39
N TRP A 718 11.22 -24.06 21.81
CA TRP A 718 10.16 -24.38 20.84
C TRP A 718 10.67 -24.47 19.41
N ILE A 719 11.95 -24.17 19.17
CA ILE A 719 12.63 -24.33 17.89
C ILE A 719 13.94 -25.08 18.10
N SER A 720 14.30 -25.95 17.15
CA SER A 720 15.55 -26.73 17.20
C SER A 720 16.14 -26.93 15.81
N LEU A 721 17.47 -26.93 15.71
CA LEU A 721 18.16 -27.29 14.47
C LEU A 721 18.05 -28.79 14.23
N VAL A 722 17.51 -29.22 13.08
CA VAL A 722 17.32 -30.64 12.73
C VAL A 722 18.24 -31.13 11.63
N ASN A 723 18.70 -30.24 10.74
CA ASN A 723 19.67 -30.56 9.70
C ASN A 723 20.55 -29.35 9.38
N SER A 724 21.76 -29.61 8.89
CA SER A 724 22.69 -28.59 8.41
C SER A 724 23.54 -29.15 7.26
N GLU A 725 23.46 -28.52 6.10
CA GLU A 725 24.21 -28.86 4.90
C GLU A 725 25.12 -27.67 4.56
N THR A 726 26.32 -27.67 5.14
CA THR A 726 27.26 -26.54 5.06
C THR A 726 28.63 -26.93 4.49
N ASP A 727 29.36 -25.94 4.01
CA ASP A 727 30.78 -26.05 3.70
C ASP A 727 31.67 -26.11 4.96
N ALA A 728 32.99 -26.07 4.75
CA ALA A 728 33.99 -26.14 5.83
C ALA A 728 34.03 -24.89 6.73
N ASP A 729 33.50 -23.77 6.27
CA ASP A 729 33.45 -22.50 6.99
C ASP A 729 32.06 -22.25 7.62
N GLY A 730 31.14 -23.20 7.50
CA GLY A 730 29.80 -23.15 8.08
C GLY A 730 28.79 -22.35 7.25
N PHE A 731 29.02 -22.14 5.95
CA PHE A 731 28.02 -21.53 5.07
C PHE A 731 27.24 -22.61 4.32
N GLY A 732 25.94 -22.41 4.15
CA GLY A 732 25.03 -23.39 3.55
C GLY A 732 23.65 -23.38 4.20
N THR A 733 22.92 -24.47 4.07
CA THR A 733 21.51 -24.52 4.45
C THR A 733 21.32 -25.15 5.83
N TYR A 734 20.59 -24.46 6.71
CA TYR A 734 20.21 -24.89 8.05
C TYR A 734 18.71 -25.11 8.13
N THR A 735 18.26 -26.31 8.48
CA THR A 735 16.84 -26.63 8.65
C THR A 735 16.48 -26.63 10.13
N PHE A 736 15.53 -25.79 10.50
CA PHE A 736 14.99 -25.68 11.85
C PHE A 736 13.58 -26.27 11.91
N ARG A 737 13.27 -26.94 13.02
CA ARG A 737 11.96 -27.50 13.33
C ARG A 737 11.33 -26.80 14.52
N ALA A 738 10.06 -26.44 14.37
CA ALA A 738 9.24 -25.92 15.45
C ALA A 738 8.49 -27.03 16.20
N ASN A 739 8.39 -26.90 17.53
CA ASN A 739 7.61 -27.73 18.42
C ASN A 739 6.39 -26.96 18.93
N ARG A 740 5.32 -26.99 18.13
CA ARG A 740 4.05 -26.30 18.41
C ARG A 740 3.32 -26.86 19.65
N GLN A 741 3.59 -28.10 20.05
CA GLN A 741 2.87 -28.77 21.15
C GLN A 741 3.22 -28.21 22.54
N ILE A 742 4.35 -27.51 22.66
CA ILE A 742 4.78 -26.92 23.93
C ILE A 742 4.44 -25.43 24.04
N LEU A 743 3.86 -24.86 22.99
CA LEU A 743 3.46 -23.46 22.90
C LEU A 743 1.97 -23.31 23.21
N GLY A 744 1.61 -22.20 23.86
CA GLY A 744 0.21 -21.75 23.96
C GLY A 744 -0.27 -21.18 22.62
N LEU A 745 -1.50 -20.68 22.56
CA LEU A 745 -1.98 -19.95 21.39
C LEU A 745 -1.30 -18.57 21.30
N GLY A 746 -1.09 -18.06 20.09
CA GLY A 746 -0.53 -16.72 19.82
C GLY A 746 0.72 -16.74 18.95
N THR A 747 1.31 -15.56 18.72
CA THR A 747 2.52 -15.38 17.92
C THR A 747 3.76 -15.37 18.82
N PHE A 748 4.72 -16.22 18.49
CA PHE A 748 5.99 -16.37 19.19
C PHE A 748 7.10 -15.87 18.27
N GLN A 749 7.93 -14.97 18.80
CA GLN A 749 9.03 -14.39 18.06
C GLN A 749 10.36 -14.56 18.80
N GLY A 750 11.42 -14.64 18.03
CA GLY A 750 12.76 -14.53 18.57
C GLY A 750 13.77 -14.44 17.47
N THR A 751 15.00 -14.81 17.80
CA THR A 751 16.11 -14.61 16.89
C THR A 751 17.01 -15.82 16.91
N ILE A 752 17.33 -16.33 15.73
CA ILE A 752 18.38 -17.31 15.52
C ILE A 752 19.65 -16.51 15.21
N GLY A 753 20.60 -16.52 16.13
CA GLY A 753 21.88 -15.86 15.98
C GLY A 753 22.91 -16.80 15.37
N PHE A 754 23.47 -16.45 14.22
CA PHE A 754 24.64 -17.12 13.64
C PHE A 754 25.90 -16.39 14.09
N GLU A 755 26.60 -16.99 15.06
CA GLU A 755 27.80 -16.40 15.65
C GLU A 755 28.98 -16.51 14.67
N GLN A 756 29.60 -15.37 14.43
CA GLN A 756 30.67 -15.23 13.45
C GLN A 756 32.03 -15.19 14.16
N SER A 757 33.06 -15.65 13.47
CA SER A 757 34.43 -15.70 14.02
C SER A 757 35.05 -14.35 14.34
N ASN A 758 34.54 -13.27 13.76
CA ASN A 758 34.91 -11.89 14.07
C ASN A 758 34.23 -11.33 15.33
N GLY A 759 33.37 -12.13 15.99
CA GLY A 759 32.63 -11.77 17.19
C GLY A 759 31.28 -11.10 16.95
N SER A 760 30.87 -10.87 15.70
CA SER A 760 29.53 -10.41 15.37
C SER A 760 28.53 -11.58 15.30
N THR A 761 27.25 -11.28 15.18
CA THR A 761 26.20 -12.29 15.07
C THR A 761 25.21 -11.85 14.00
N LEU A 762 24.98 -12.69 12.99
CA LEU A 762 23.88 -12.50 12.04
C LEU A 762 22.61 -12.96 12.75
N ASN A 763 21.73 -12.02 13.05
CA ASN A 763 20.49 -12.25 13.76
C ASN A 763 19.35 -12.39 12.76
N ILE A 764 18.79 -13.58 12.66
CA ILE A 764 17.65 -13.87 11.78
C ILE A 764 16.39 -13.87 12.65
N PRO A 765 15.48 -12.91 12.45
CA PRO A 765 14.18 -12.93 13.10
C PRO A 765 13.46 -14.21 12.73
N VAL A 766 12.90 -14.88 13.73
CA VAL A 766 12.04 -16.03 13.52
C VAL A 766 10.70 -15.79 14.20
N SER A 767 9.62 -16.05 13.47
CA SER A 767 8.27 -15.99 13.97
C SER A 767 7.57 -17.33 13.77
N LEU A 768 6.66 -17.62 14.68
CA LEU A 768 5.75 -18.74 14.58
C LEU A 768 4.44 -18.30 15.18
N THR A 769 3.36 -18.46 14.43
CA THR A 769 2.02 -18.28 14.98
C THR A 769 1.50 -19.65 15.35
N ASN A 770 1.31 -19.90 16.64
CA ASN A 770 0.59 -21.06 17.11
C ASN A 770 -0.86 -20.64 17.23
N ALA A 771 -1.56 -20.61 16.09
CA ALA A 771 -2.98 -20.28 16.09
C ALA A 771 -3.79 -21.47 16.61
N SER A 772 -4.94 -21.18 17.20
CA SER A 772 -6.03 -22.16 17.21
C SER A 772 -6.54 -22.28 15.77
N ASP A 773 -7.18 -23.38 15.42
CA ASP A 773 -8.01 -23.46 14.19
C ASP A 773 -9.22 -22.48 14.26
N GLU A 774 -9.17 -21.44 15.09
CA GLU A 774 -10.25 -20.48 15.25
C GLU A 774 -10.09 -19.37 14.21
N GLY A 775 -11.04 -19.34 13.27
CA GLY A 775 -11.04 -18.42 12.14
C GLY A 775 -10.46 -19.07 10.88
N THR A 776 -11.26 -19.87 10.18
CA THR A 776 -11.00 -20.12 8.75
C THR A 776 -11.32 -18.85 8.00
N GLY A 777 -10.41 -18.34 7.14
CA GLY A 777 -10.68 -17.18 6.30
C GLY A 777 -12.07 -17.26 5.67
N THR A 778 -12.88 -16.23 5.90
CA THR A 778 -14.25 -16.13 5.40
C THR A 778 -14.26 -15.23 4.19
N THR A 779 -15.04 -15.61 3.20
CA THR A 779 -15.42 -14.71 2.11
C THR A 779 -16.92 -14.45 2.23
N GLY A 780 -17.36 -13.25 1.90
CA GLY A 780 -18.76 -12.97 1.61
C GLY A 780 -19.17 -13.61 0.28
N ALA A 781 -20.33 -13.23 -0.24
CA ALA A 781 -20.70 -13.57 -1.60
C ALA A 781 -19.70 -12.93 -2.57
N ILE A 782 -19.25 -13.73 -3.56
CA ILE A 782 -18.33 -13.25 -4.59
C ILE A 782 -19.08 -13.15 -5.90
N PHE A 783 -19.11 -11.95 -6.45
CA PHE A 783 -19.73 -11.61 -7.71
C PHE A 783 -18.69 -11.61 -8.83
N PHE A 784 -19.08 -12.04 -10.02
CA PHE A 784 -18.21 -12.06 -11.19
C PHE A 784 -18.80 -11.20 -12.29
N VAL A 785 -17.97 -10.31 -12.83
CA VAL A 785 -18.22 -9.56 -14.04
C VAL A 785 -17.26 -10.07 -15.12
N VAL A 786 -17.84 -10.69 -16.15
CA VAL A 786 -17.11 -11.25 -17.29
C VAL A 786 -17.44 -10.45 -18.52
N GLU A 787 -16.43 -9.86 -19.12
CA GLU A 787 -16.60 -9.01 -20.29
C GLU A 787 -15.81 -9.56 -21.46
N ARG A 788 -16.45 -9.57 -22.63
CA ARG A 788 -15.86 -9.99 -23.88
C ARG A 788 -15.38 -8.77 -24.65
N LEU A 789 -14.16 -8.83 -25.17
CA LEU A 789 -13.65 -7.81 -26.07
C LEU A 789 -14.33 -7.93 -27.44
N ASN A 790 -15.00 -6.86 -27.88
CA ASN A 790 -15.68 -6.82 -29.18
C ASN A 790 -14.73 -6.38 -30.31
N GLU A 791 -15.18 -6.42 -31.56
CA GLU A 791 -14.39 -6.01 -32.74
C GLU A 791 -14.00 -4.52 -32.75
N ALA A 792 -14.71 -3.69 -31.98
CA ALA A 792 -14.39 -2.28 -31.77
C ALA A 792 -13.36 -2.05 -30.62
N GLY A 793 -12.88 -3.15 -30.01
CA GLY A 793 -11.96 -3.12 -28.88
C GLY A 793 -12.59 -2.58 -27.60
N GLU A 794 -13.89 -2.81 -27.40
CA GLU A 794 -14.63 -2.47 -26.18
C GLU A 794 -14.99 -3.74 -25.42
N PHE A 795 -14.91 -3.67 -24.10
CA PHE A 795 -15.42 -4.71 -23.23
C PHE A 795 -16.94 -4.61 -23.16
N VAL A 796 -17.60 -5.71 -23.47
CA VAL A 796 -19.04 -5.84 -23.38
C VAL A 796 -19.36 -6.98 -22.43
N THR A 797 -20.18 -6.70 -21.42
CA THR A 797 -20.65 -7.68 -20.46
C THR A 797 -21.19 -8.93 -21.16
N ALA A 798 -20.54 -10.05 -20.88
CA ALA A 798 -20.91 -11.36 -21.38
C ALA A 798 -21.62 -12.18 -20.29
N VAL A 799 -21.21 -12.02 -19.03
CA VAL A 799 -21.85 -12.62 -17.83
C VAL A 799 -21.68 -11.65 -16.66
N ASP A 800 -22.77 -11.33 -15.96
CA ASP A 800 -22.82 -10.45 -14.78
C ASP A 800 -23.76 -10.96 -13.66
N ASP A 801 -24.38 -12.12 -13.87
CA ASP A 801 -25.27 -12.77 -12.92
C ASP A 801 -24.61 -13.93 -12.17
N TYR A 802 -23.38 -14.30 -12.57
CA TYR A 802 -22.63 -15.37 -11.93
C TYR A 802 -22.08 -14.89 -10.59
N ARG A 803 -22.45 -15.61 -9.54
CA ARG A 803 -21.99 -15.38 -8.18
C ARG A 803 -21.80 -16.69 -7.45
N ILE A 804 -21.02 -16.64 -6.39
CA ILE A 804 -20.91 -17.70 -5.39
C ILE A 804 -21.52 -17.15 -4.10
N GLU A 805 -22.72 -17.63 -3.75
CA GLU A 805 -23.52 -17.10 -2.61
C GLU A 805 -22.96 -17.52 -1.25
N GLU A 806 -22.34 -18.70 -1.17
CA GLU A 806 -21.70 -19.19 0.05
C GLU A 806 -20.19 -19.09 -0.15
N GLY A 807 -19.58 -18.09 0.51
CA GLY A 807 -18.13 -17.90 0.48
C GLY A 807 -17.38 -19.18 0.86
N ALA A 808 -16.15 -19.31 0.39
CA ALA A 808 -15.28 -20.44 0.64
C ALA A 808 -15.01 -20.61 2.14
N SER A 809 -15.88 -21.33 2.87
CA SER A 809 -15.62 -21.73 4.25
C SER A 809 -14.41 -22.67 4.28
N GLY A 810 -13.26 -22.16 4.71
CA GLY A 810 -11.99 -22.89 4.67
C GLY A 810 -11.11 -22.64 3.44
N GLY A 811 -11.31 -21.52 2.72
CA GLY A 811 -10.31 -21.01 1.77
C GLY A 811 -10.25 -21.68 0.39
N SER A 812 -11.25 -22.47 0.00
CA SER A 812 -11.37 -22.92 -1.40
C SER A 812 -12.82 -23.14 -1.86
N ALA A 813 -13.24 -22.43 -2.90
CA ALA A 813 -14.44 -22.70 -3.69
C ALA A 813 -14.05 -23.00 -5.15
N ILE A 814 -14.96 -23.58 -5.94
CA ILE A 814 -14.73 -23.79 -7.37
C ILE A 814 -15.60 -22.80 -8.14
N ALA A 815 -14.95 -21.84 -8.80
CA ALA A 815 -15.61 -20.98 -9.78
C ALA A 815 -15.75 -21.74 -11.11
N SER A 816 -16.92 -21.65 -11.73
CA SER A 816 -17.24 -22.30 -13.00
C SER A 816 -18.21 -21.43 -13.81
N ILE A 817 -17.65 -20.61 -14.69
CA ILE A 817 -18.39 -19.69 -15.57
C ILE A 817 -18.60 -20.39 -16.91
N SER A 818 -19.85 -20.60 -17.30
CA SER A 818 -20.22 -21.31 -18.53
C SER A 818 -20.98 -20.43 -19.51
N GLY A 819 -21.10 -20.86 -20.77
CA GLY A 819 -21.86 -20.12 -21.78
C GLY A 819 -21.05 -19.08 -22.56
N LEU A 820 -19.72 -19.09 -22.41
CA LEU A 820 -18.83 -18.16 -23.11
C LEU A 820 -18.63 -18.58 -24.56
N ARG A 821 -18.61 -17.62 -25.48
CA ARG A 821 -18.31 -17.88 -26.90
C ARG A 821 -16.81 -17.78 -27.14
N ALA A 822 -16.34 -18.16 -28.33
CA ALA A 822 -14.94 -17.96 -28.67
C ALA A 822 -14.56 -16.46 -28.62
N GLY A 823 -13.46 -16.07 -27.99
CA GLY A 823 -12.94 -14.71 -27.99
C GLY A 823 -12.07 -14.36 -26.78
N SER A 824 -11.63 -13.11 -26.72
CA SER A 824 -10.81 -12.56 -25.64
C SER A 824 -11.71 -12.01 -24.52
N TYR A 825 -11.43 -12.39 -23.29
CA TYR A 825 -12.23 -12.01 -22.11
C TYR A 825 -11.37 -11.38 -21.03
N ARG A 826 -11.95 -10.48 -20.25
CA ARG A 826 -11.47 -10.15 -18.89
C ARG A 826 -12.49 -10.61 -17.87
N VAL A 827 -12.04 -11.09 -16.73
CA VAL A 827 -12.89 -11.53 -15.62
C VAL A 827 -12.50 -10.75 -14.38
N ILE A 828 -13.45 -10.04 -13.79
CA ILE A 828 -13.27 -9.30 -12.55
C ILE A 828 -14.23 -9.90 -11.52
N TYR A 829 -13.79 -10.02 -10.27
CA TYR A 829 -14.58 -10.65 -9.23
C TYR A 829 -14.27 -10.04 -7.87
N GLY A 830 -15.29 -9.89 -7.03
CA GLY A 830 -15.17 -9.20 -5.75
C GLY A 830 -16.41 -9.33 -4.87
N THR A 831 -16.36 -8.71 -3.69
CA THR A 831 -17.51 -8.53 -2.79
C THR A 831 -18.29 -7.26 -3.17
N ASP A 832 -19.53 -7.14 -2.66
CA ASP A 832 -20.43 -5.96 -2.75
C ASP A 832 -21.03 -5.76 -1.35
N MET A 833 -20.21 -5.36 -0.39
CA MET A 833 -20.50 -5.44 1.05
C MET A 833 -21.53 -4.40 1.50
N ASP A 834 -21.55 -3.24 0.86
CA ASP A 834 -22.50 -2.16 1.14
C ASP A 834 -23.76 -2.24 0.27
N SER A 835 -23.86 -3.22 -0.65
CA SER A 835 -25.02 -3.44 -1.54
C SER A 835 -25.35 -2.28 -2.46
N ASP A 836 -24.35 -1.50 -2.85
CA ASP A 836 -24.53 -0.41 -3.80
C ASP A 836 -24.54 -0.91 -5.27
N ASN A 837 -24.31 -2.22 -5.47
CA ASN A 837 -24.20 -2.95 -6.74
C ASN A 837 -22.88 -2.73 -7.48
N LEU A 838 -21.89 -2.16 -6.81
CA LEU A 838 -20.51 -2.10 -7.26
C LEU A 838 -19.74 -3.23 -6.59
N ILE A 839 -18.70 -3.68 -7.27
CA ILE A 839 -17.77 -4.67 -6.72
C ILE A 839 -16.37 -4.11 -6.87
N CYS A 840 -15.50 -4.49 -5.95
CA CYS A 840 -14.12 -4.01 -5.89
C CYS A 840 -14.00 -2.51 -5.57
N ASP A 841 -14.94 -1.97 -4.79
CA ASP A 841 -14.84 -0.62 -4.26
C ASP A 841 -13.83 -0.52 -3.10
N GLU A 842 -13.53 0.70 -2.63
CA GLU A 842 -12.62 0.89 -1.50
C GLU A 842 -13.15 0.11 -0.28
N GLY A 843 -12.26 -0.63 0.40
CA GLY A 843 -12.64 -1.51 1.51
C GLY A 843 -13.20 -2.88 1.09
N GLU A 844 -13.41 -3.16 -0.19
CA GLU A 844 -13.90 -4.46 -0.67
C GLU A 844 -12.79 -5.43 -1.10
N LEU A 845 -13.14 -6.71 -1.20
CA LEU A 845 -12.27 -7.71 -1.81
C LEU A 845 -12.34 -7.67 -3.31
N CYS A 846 -11.19 -7.81 -3.96
CA CYS A 846 -11.14 -7.82 -5.41
C CYS A 846 -10.11 -8.81 -5.99
N GLY A 847 -10.41 -9.30 -7.18
CA GLY A 847 -9.51 -10.07 -8.02
C GLY A 847 -9.84 -9.88 -9.49
N ALA A 848 -8.85 -10.11 -10.33
CA ALA A 848 -8.99 -10.08 -11.79
C ALA A 848 -8.26 -11.27 -12.42
N LEU A 849 -8.73 -11.69 -13.59
CA LEU A 849 -8.12 -12.74 -14.38
C LEU A 849 -8.12 -12.34 -15.88
N PRO A 850 -6.94 -12.30 -16.54
CA PRO A 850 -5.59 -12.44 -15.98
C PRO A 850 -5.21 -11.24 -15.08
N PHE A 851 -4.50 -11.51 -13.97
CA PHE A 851 -4.12 -10.47 -13.02
C PHE A 851 -2.85 -9.73 -13.46
N ASN A 852 -2.96 -8.41 -13.62
CA ASN A 852 -1.82 -7.51 -13.82
C ASN A 852 -2.02 -6.24 -13.00
N SER A 853 -1.12 -6.01 -12.04
CA SER A 853 -1.13 -4.88 -11.10
C SER A 853 -1.02 -3.50 -11.76
N SER A 854 -0.73 -3.45 -13.07
CA SER A 854 -0.61 -2.21 -13.84
C SER A 854 -1.71 -2.01 -14.88
N ARG A 855 -2.51 -3.04 -15.20
CA ARG A 855 -3.54 -3.03 -16.26
C ARG A 855 -4.63 -4.08 -16.02
N PHE A 856 -5.88 -3.67 -15.84
CA PHE A 856 -7.04 -4.59 -15.76
C PHE A 856 -7.62 -5.02 -17.11
N ASP A 857 -7.04 -4.53 -18.22
CA ASP A 857 -7.51 -4.80 -19.58
C ASP A 857 -6.82 -6.01 -20.24
N ASP A 858 -5.94 -6.70 -19.52
CA ASP A 858 -5.36 -7.93 -20.03
C ASP A 858 -6.47 -8.96 -20.25
N THR A 859 -6.36 -9.73 -21.33
CA THR A 859 -7.41 -10.66 -21.73
C THR A 859 -6.90 -12.09 -21.75
N ILE A 860 -7.79 -13.02 -21.42
CA ILE A 860 -7.63 -14.45 -21.62
C ILE A 860 -8.37 -14.87 -22.88
N GLU A 861 -7.67 -15.56 -23.78
CA GLU A 861 -8.27 -16.14 -24.99
C GLU A 861 -9.05 -17.40 -24.64
N VAL A 862 -10.33 -17.42 -24.99
CA VAL A 862 -11.25 -18.53 -24.79
C VAL A 862 -11.63 -19.10 -26.15
N ASP A 863 -11.05 -20.22 -26.54
CA ASP A 863 -11.40 -20.98 -27.75
C ASP A 863 -11.62 -22.48 -27.45
N GLN A 864 -11.52 -22.85 -26.17
CA GLN A 864 -11.72 -24.16 -25.59
C GLN A 864 -12.11 -24.02 -24.11
N ASN A 865 -12.53 -25.11 -23.47
CA ASN A 865 -12.72 -25.11 -22.02
C ASN A 865 -11.37 -24.92 -21.33
N LEU A 866 -11.28 -23.94 -20.43
CA LEU A 866 -10.11 -23.69 -19.60
C LEU A 866 -10.42 -24.09 -18.17
N SER A 867 -9.56 -24.92 -17.58
CA SER A 867 -9.74 -25.47 -16.24
C SER A 867 -8.46 -25.36 -15.43
N GLY A 868 -8.57 -25.29 -14.10
CA GLY A 868 -7.42 -25.14 -13.21
C GLY A 868 -6.88 -23.71 -13.16
N LEU A 869 -7.74 -22.74 -13.48
CA LEU A 869 -7.46 -21.32 -13.30
C LEU A 869 -7.38 -21.00 -11.79
N ASP A 870 -6.61 -19.98 -11.45
CA ASP A 870 -6.45 -19.52 -10.07
C ASP A 870 -7.16 -18.16 -9.94
N PHE A 871 -8.23 -18.15 -9.15
CA PHE A 871 -8.97 -16.94 -8.81
C PHE A 871 -8.55 -16.55 -7.39
N SER A 872 -7.56 -15.65 -7.29
CA SER A 872 -7.06 -15.17 -6.00
C SER A 872 -7.79 -13.88 -5.62
N LEU A 873 -8.44 -13.90 -4.46
CA LEU A 873 -8.97 -12.68 -3.84
C LEU A 873 -7.87 -11.99 -3.05
N ASN A 874 -7.60 -10.74 -3.38
CA ASN A 874 -6.59 -9.90 -2.74
C ASN A 874 -7.23 -8.62 -2.21
N ASP A 875 -6.50 -7.94 -1.32
CA ASP A 875 -6.78 -6.55 -1.00
C ASP A 875 -6.19 -5.66 -2.11
N LEU A 876 -7.05 -5.09 -2.94
CA LEU A 876 -6.68 -4.18 -4.03
C LEU A 876 -7.17 -2.75 -3.77
N SER A 877 -7.37 -2.36 -2.51
CA SER A 877 -7.98 -1.08 -2.10
C SER A 877 -7.37 0.19 -2.73
N GLY A 878 -6.19 0.11 -3.34
CA GLY A 878 -5.56 1.22 -4.08
C GLY A 878 -5.58 1.15 -5.61
N VAL A 879 -6.24 0.17 -6.25
CA VAL A 879 -6.23 0.01 -7.71
C VAL A 879 -7.61 0.31 -8.30
N ALA A 880 -7.88 1.59 -8.57
CA ALA A 880 -9.15 2.06 -9.14
C ALA A 880 -9.55 1.27 -10.40
N LEU A 881 -10.74 0.64 -10.36
CA LEU A 881 -11.32 -0.17 -11.43
C LEU A 881 -12.41 0.59 -12.21
N SER A 882 -12.13 1.75 -12.81
CA SER A 882 -13.16 2.44 -13.62
C SER A 882 -13.15 2.01 -15.10
N SER A 883 -14.32 1.66 -15.65
CA SER A 883 -14.51 1.23 -17.05
C SER A 883 -15.23 2.26 -17.95
N GLU A 884 -14.48 2.90 -18.84
CA GLU A 884 -14.80 3.55 -20.13
C GLU A 884 -15.99 4.49 -20.43
N ASP A 885 -17.12 4.64 -19.71
CA ASP A 885 -18.21 5.49 -20.26
C ASP A 885 -18.97 6.34 -19.22
N ASP A 886 -18.64 7.63 -19.13
CA ASP A 886 -19.41 8.57 -18.32
C ASP A 886 -19.54 9.97 -18.95
N GLN A 887 -20.61 10.17 -19.73
CA GLN A 887 -21.14 11.50 -20.10
C GLN A 887 -22.28 11.95 -19.17
N ALA A 888 -22.49 11.31 -18.01
CA ALA A 888 -23.64 11.58 -17.14
C ALA A 888 -23.30 11.85 -15.65
N GLY A 889 -22.06 11.64 -15.21
CA GLY A 889 -21.70 11.73 -13.79
C GLY A 889 -22.09 10.47 -12.99
N GLU A 890 -22.18 9.31 -13.64
CA GLU A 890 -22.30 7.99 -13.01
C GLU A 890 -20.97 7.21 -13.17
N ARG A 891 -20.24 7.00 -12.06
CA ARG A 891 -19.03 6.15 -12.02
C ARG A 891 -19.35 4.78 -12.69
N PRO A 892 -18.63 4.36 -13.74
CA PRO A 892 -18.78 3.03 -14.31
C PRO A 892 -17.86 2.07 -13.54
N LEU A 893 -18.10 1.97 -12.24
CA LEU A 893 -17.64 0.84 -11.45
C LEU A 893 -18.59 -0.33 -11.76
N LEU A 894 -18.09 -1.55 -11.58
CA LEU A 894 -18.59 -2.82 -12.12
C LEU A 894 -20.03 -3.16 -11.70
N ARG A 895 -20.98 -2.44 -12.28
CA ARG A 895 -22.38 -2.45 -11.89
C ARG A 895 -22.99 -3.81 -12.19
N LYS A 896 -23.46 -4.49 -11.16
CA LYS A 896 -24.33 -5.66 -11.31
C LYS A 896 -25.62 -5.23 -12.02
N ILE A 897 -25.83 -5.62 -13.28
CA ILE A 897 -27.11 -5.35 -13.96
C ILE A 897 -28.15 -6.34 -13.42
N ASN A 898 -28.80 -5.98 -12.31
CA ASN A 898 -29.97 -6.73 -11.86
C ASN A 898 -31.15 -6.43 -12.80
N ARG A 899 -31.74 -7.49 -13.36
CA ARG A 899 -32.84 -7.45 -14.36
C ARG A 899 -34.23 -7.56 -13.75
N ASP A 900 -34.41 -7.20 -12.48
CA ASP A 900 -35.69 -7.25 -11.78
C ASP A 900 -36.37 -5.88 -11.64
#